data_AF-A0A9E7AQW3-F1
#
_entry.id   AF-A0A9E7AQW3-F1
#
_cell.length_a   1.000
_cell.length_b   1.000
_cell.length_c   1.000
_cell.angle_alpha   90.00
_cell.angle_beta   90.00
_cell.angle_gamma   90.00
#
_symmetry.space_group_name_H-M   'P 1'
#
loop_
_entity.id
_entity.type
_entity.pdbx_description
1 polymer ?
#
loop_
_entity_poly.entity_id
_entity_poly.type
_entity_poly.pdbx_seq_one_letter_code
_entity_poly.pdbx_strand_id
1 'polypeptide(L)'
;MSIESSSQRPSGAGADAELLPGGEAADAQGAVVDTVYDGVQEATTQVDAAGFEKPAPGTVFCLRGFGVTFPAQGGEDVVASQQINLDLIKGQVLALVGESGSGKSVTAMGALGLLSANALVSGSAVLDCCRQNQELVGAAREILDQTRGEHVGVIFQEPTTALDPLFTIGDQIAEAIAIHGEGKGKRTTARQRRAVRTQVLNALSRAGLGGDQRETERIADSYPHQLSGGQLQRACIALATANNPSVLIADEPTTALDVTVQAEILDLLRQLASEGVAVLLITHDMGVVADVADAVAVMRHGRIIERGDVRTIFASPSHDYTRQLLAAVPRLNSLRGGAGDAASAGVGVAAVSGDGLAKVATVNSDGAASEGDGVASRAGDSGQPLVRIENLDVVYRNGRRQVHAVRGVSFDIARGQVLGLVGESGSGKSTIAGTLTGLVPIHSGSVQVDGLEVAGASGRKLRGVRSQTGIVFQNPASSLNPRRSVGASIGQPLQLHTNLTNAQRHQRVNELLEAVRLPASMAQRYPHEMSGGQRQRVAIARALALQPQLLIADEPTSALDVSVQAVVLELLASLQHELGFACLFVSHDLAVVEQVASQVVVLRQGQVVEAGKTTKVLSAPSDPYTQALVAAVPVPDPIIQAQRRAKRATALRAA
;
A
#
# COMPACT_ATOMS: atom_id res chain seq x y z
N MET A 1 45.97 0.81 33.06
CA MET A 1 46.51 0.53 34.41
C MET A 1 45.65 -0.55 35.01
N SER A 2 46.25 -1.72 35.16
CA SER A 2 45.70 -2.92 35.79
C SER A 2 45.38 -2.67 37.26
N ILE A 3 44.45 -3.46 37.84
CA ILE A 3 44.64 -4.24 39.08
C ILE A 3 43.42 -5.19 39.19
N GLU A 4 43.71 -6.48 39.13
CA GLU A 4 42.89 -7.60 39.62
C GLU A 4 43.12 -7.84 41.12
N SER A 5 42.28 -8.73 41.68
CA SER A 5 42.40 -9.52 42.93
C SER A 5 41.42 -9.10 44.03
N SER A 6 40.86 -9.95 44.90
CA SER A 6 40.52 -11.38 44.92
C SER A 6 39.92 -11.66 46.32
N SER A 7 38.96 -12.60 46.42
CA SER A 7 38.64 -13.46 47.58
C SER A 7 38.34 -12.84 48.98
N GLN A 8 37.23 -13.25 49.60
CA GLN A 8 37.23 -14.15 50.78
C GLN A 8 35.80 -14.43 51.29
N ARG A 9 35.50 -15.72 51.51
CA ARG A 9 34.43 -16.19 52.41
C ARG A 9 34.89 -16.07 53.87
N PRO A 10 33.97 -16.19 54.84
CA PRO A 10 34.09 -17.33 55.75
C PRO A 10 32.78 -18.06 56.06
N SER A 11 33.01 -19.26 56.58
CA SER A 11 32.16 -20.36 57.05
C SER A 11 31.43 -20.13 58.38
N GLY A 12 30.36 -20.89 58.61
CA GLY A 12 29.84 -21.24 59.94
C GLY A 12 28.81 -22.36 59.85
N ALA A 13 29.11 -23.50 60.46
CA ALA A 13 28.39 -24.78 60.37
C ALA A 13 27.44 -25.03 61.57
N GLY A 14 26.53 -26.00 61.43
CA GLY A 14 25.82 -26.63 62.57
C GLY A 14 24.61 -27.46 62.14
N ALA A 15 24.66 -28.77 62.36
CA ALA A 15 23.72 -29.81 61.94
C ALA A 15 22.43 -29.89 62.79
N ASP A 16 21.36 -30.48 62.25
CA ASP A 16 20.87 -31.81 62.67
C ASP A 16 19.61 -32.26 61.91
N ALA A 17 19.52 -33.59 61.78
CA ALA A 17 18.55 -34.36 61.01
C ALA A 17 17.20 -34.53 61.72
N GLU A 18 16.10 -34.72 60.96
CA GLU A 18 15.33 -35.98 60.93
C GLU A 18 13.91 -35.85 60.31
N LEU A 19 13.55 -36.90 59.57
CA LEU A 19 12.23 -37.55 59.44
C LEU A 19 11.08 -36.88 58.65
N LEU A 20 10.85 -37.45 57.46
CA LEU A 20 9.55 -37.57 56.77
C LEU A 20 8.56 -38.41 57.60
N PRO A 21 7.25 -38.31 57.32
CA PRO A 21 6.64 -39.33 56.46
C PRO A 21 5.64 -38.76 55.43
N GLY A 22 5.39 -39.55 54.37
CA GLY A 22 4.53 -39.21 53.24
C GLY A 22 3.10 -39.76 53.28
N GLY A 23 2.49 -39.77 52.09
CA GLY A 23 1.15 -40.30 51.75
C GLY A 23 0.05 -39.24 51.85
N GLU A 24 -0.93 -39.10 50.96
CA GLU A 24 -1.42 -39.94 49.85
C GLU A 24 -2.34 -39.09 48.97
N ALA A 25 -2.60 -39.59 47.76
CA ALA A 25 -3.47 -39.02 46.74
C ALA A 25 -4.96 -38.99 47.14
N ALA A 26 -5.72 -38.05 46.57
CA ALA A 26 -7.19 -38.10 46.55
C ALA A 26 -7.74 -37.57 45.22
N ASP A 27 -8.56 -38.42 44.61
CA ASP A 27 -9.42 -38.21 43.46
C ASP A 27 -10.37 -37.00 43.61
N ALA A 28 -10.75 -36.38 42.49
CA ALA A 28 -12.07 -35.76 42.38
C ALA A 28 -12.59 -35.82 40.94
N GLN A 29 -13.75 -36.44 40.83
CA GLN A 29 -14.52 -36.79 39.64
C GLN A 29 -15.27 -35.58 39.04
N GLY A 30 -15.41 -35.62 37.71
CA GLY A 30 -16.67 -35.48 36.96
C GLY A 30 -17.66 -34.36 37.28
N ALA A 31 -17.83 -33.44 36.34
CA ALA A 31 -19.12 -32.83 36.05
C ALA A 31 -19.29 -32.67 34.52
N VAL A 32 -20.05 -33.60 33.94
CA VAL A 32 -20.54 -33.55 32.56
C VAL A 32 -21.79 -32.67 32.57
N VAL A 33 -21.82 -31.64 31.71
CA VAL A 33 -23.07 -30.97 31.33
C VAL A 33 -23.18 -31.09 29.82
N ASP A 34 -24.03 -32.02 29.39
CA ASP A 34 -24.49 -32.16 28.02
C ASP A 34 -25.30 -30.92 27.62
N THR A 35 -24.83 -30.23 26.60
CA THR A 35 -25.69 -29.46 25.70
C THR A 35 -25.39 -29.89 24.29
N VAL A 36 -26.30 -30.71 23.76
CA VAL A 36 -26.40 -31.12 22.37
C VAL A 36 -26.64 -29.89 21.49
N TYR A 37 -25.77 -29.65 20.51
CA TYR A 37 -26.08 -28.88 19.31
C TYR A 37 -25.40 -29.54 18.11
N ASP A 38 -26.21 -29.86 17.11
CA ASP A 38 -25.88 -30.62 15.90
C ASP A 38 -24.89 -29.90 14.96
N GLY A 39 -23.96 -30.68 14.40
CA GLY A 39 -23.70 -30.65 12.95
C GLY A 39 -22.68 -29.66 12.39
N VAL A 40 -21.44 -29.64 12.90
CA VAL A 40 -20.26 -29.22 12.12
C VAL A 40 -19.18 -30.28 12.32
N GLN A 41 -18.73 -30.92 11.24
CA GLN A 41 -17.56 -31.79 11.29
C GLN A 41 -16.32 -30.94 11.58
N GLU A 42 -15.96 -30.82 12.86
CA GLU A 42 -14.63 -30.39 13.26
C GLU A 42 -13.63 -31.42 12.73
N ALA A 43 -12.73 -30.96 11.86
CA ALA A 43 -11.55 -31.72 11.50
C ALA A 43 -10.73 -31.92 12.79
N THR A 44 -10.70 -33.14 13.31
CA THR A 44 -9.91 -33.54 14.48
C THR A 44 -8.47 -33.05 14.36
N THR A 45 -8.11 -32.07 15.17
CA THR A 45 -6.77 -31.50 15.28
C THR A 45 -5.83 -32.55 15.87
N GLN A 46 -4.97 -33.17 15.05
CA GLN A 46 -3.94 -34.08 15.54
C GLN A 46 -2.79 -33.25 16.11
N VAL A 47 -2.45 -33.48 17.37
CA VAL A 47 -1.33 -32.85 18.07
C VAL A 47 -0.13 -33.80 18.05
N ASP A 48 1.08 -33.29 17.85
CA ASP A 48 2.30 -34.09 17.91
C ASP A 48 2.79 -34.35 19.35
N ALA A 49 3.81 -35.19 19.51
CA ALA A 49 4.38 -35.57 20.81
C ALA A 49 5.03 -34.39 21.59
N ALA A 50 5.21 -33.23 20.93
CA ALA A 50 5.72 -32.00 21.52
C ALA A 50 4.62 -30.99 21.86
N GLY A 51 3.35 -31.32 21.64
CA GLY A 51 2.20 -30.47 21.94
C GLY A 51 1.87 -29.44 20.86
N PHE A 52 2.46 -29.55 19.66
CA PHE A 52 2.19 -28.64 18.54
C PHE A 52 1.17 -29.22 17.56
N GLU A 53 0.36 -28.33 17.00
CA GLU A 53 -0.63 -28.66 15.96
C GLU A 53 0.09 -29.24 14.73
N LYS A 54 -0.26 -30.46 14.32
CA LYS A 54 0.41 -31.14 13.22
C LYS A 54 0.24 -30.35 11.92
N PRO A 55 1.31 -30.12 11.12
CA PRO A 55 1.20 -29.41 9.85
C PRO A 55 0.17 -30.04 8.92
N ALA A 56 -0.55 -29.18 8.20
CA ALA A 56 -1.49 -29.63 7.18
C ALA A 56 -0.76 -30.47 6.10
N PRO A 57 -1.41 -31.46 5.48
CA PRO A 57 -0.80 -32.23 4.41
C PRO A 57 -0.27 -31.34 3.28
N GLY A 58 0.97 -31.57 2.84
CA GLY A 58 1.59 -30.80 1.75
C GLY A 58 2.21 -29.45 2.17
N THR A 59 2.31 -29.19 3.47
CA THR A 59 3.02 -28.03 4.01
C THR A 59 4.51 -28.13 3.71
N VAL A 60 5.08 -27.06 3.14
CA VAL A 60 6.53 -26.93 2.87
C VAL A 60 7.22 -25.95 3.82
N PHE A 61 6.45 -25.05 4.46
CA PHE A 61 6.96 -24.11 5.45
C PHE A 61 5.87 -23.85 6.50
N CYS A 62 6.21 -23.95 7.78
CA CYS A 62 5.27 -23.72 8.86
C CYS A 62 5.85 -22.91 10.02
N LEU A 63 4.99 -22.10 10.64
CA LEU A 63 5.26 -21.37 11.87
C LEU A 63 4.46 -22.00 13.00
N ARG A 64 5.08 -22.15 14.18
CA ARG A 64 4.42 -22.69 15.38
C ARG A 64 4.77 -21.87 16.61
N GLY A 65 3.75 -21.32 17.26
CA GLY A 65 3.91 -20.44 18.41
C GLY A 65 4.83 -19.25 18.14
N PHE A 66 4.97 -18.85 16.87
CA PHE A 66 6.01 -17.92 16.45
C PHE A 66 5.73 -16.52 16.99
N GLY A 67 6.78 -15.83 17.44
CA GLY A 67 6.63 -14.49 18.00
C GLY A 67 7.89 -13.65 17.84
N VAL A 68 7.69 -12.34 17.73
CA VAL A 68 8.75 -11.34 17.59
C VAL A 68 8.49 -10.19 18.55
N THR A 69 9.50 -9.86 19.34
CA THR A 69 9.47 -8.75 20.30
C THR A 69 10.70 -7.87 20.10
N PHE A 70 10.50 -6.55 20.13
CA PHE A 70 11.59 -5.57 20.14
C PHE A 70 11.73 -4.96 21.54
N PRO A 71 12.84 -5.20 22.25
CA PRO A 71 13.10 -4.59 23.53
C PRO A 71 13.23 -3.08 23.40
N ALA A 72 12.48 -2.32 24.21
CA ALA A 72 12.57 -0.87 24.21
C ALA A 72 13.70 -0.39 25.13
N GLN A 73 14.52 0.57 24.67
CA GLN A 73 15.49 1.23 25.55
C GLN A 73 14.77 2.23 26.47
N GLY A 74 14.29 1.76 27.62
CA GLY A 74 13.67 2.59 28.66
C GLY A 74 12.14 2.68 28.62
N GLY A 75 11.45 1.71 28.00
CA GLY A 75 9.99 1.62 27.95
C GLY A 75 9.50 0.15 27.92
N GLU A 76 8.21 -0.07 27.66
CA GLU A 76 7.66 -1.42 27.46
C GLU A 76 8.10 -2.01 26.12
N ASP A 77 8.38 -3.32 26.12
CA ASP A 77 8.74 -4.06 24.92
C ASP A 77 7.65 -4.00 23.86
N VAL A 78 8.04 -3.78 22.61
CA VAL A 78 7.11 -3.74 21.48
C VAL A 78 6.93 -5.16 20.96
N VAL A 79 5.81 -5.78 21.33
CA VAL A 79 5.42 -7.10 20.80
C VAL A 79 4.88 -6.92 19.39
N ALA A 80 5.66 -7.34 18.39
CA ALA A 80 5.28 -7.23 16.99
C ALA A 80 4.44 -8.42 16.51
N SER A 81 4.71 -9.63 17.04
CA SER A 81 3.88 -10.81 16.80
C SER A 81 3.95 -11.80 17.95
N GLN A 82 2.88 -12.57 18.16
CA GLN A 82 2.77 -13.53 19.25
C GLN A 82 1.88 -14.70 18.87
N GLN A 83 2.34 -15.92 19.18
CA GLN A 83 1.59 -17.17 18.98
C GLN A 83 1.08 -17.36 17.54
N ILE A 84 1.94 -17.04 16.58
CA ILE A 84 1.61 -17.17 15.17
C ILE A 84 1.76 -18.63 14.73
N ASN A 85 0.66 -19.20 14.24
CA ASN A 85 0.59 -20.51 13.62
C ASN A 85 0.18 -20.35 12.15
N LEU A 86 1.05 -20.72 11.22
CA LEU A 86 0.82 -20.61 9.78
C LEU A 86 1.36 -21.84 9.05
N ASP A 87 0.70 -22.23 7.97
CA ASP A 87 1.14 -23.30 7.08
C ASP A 87 1.12 -22.81 5.64
N LEU A 88 2.27 -22.91 4.96
CA LEU A 88 2.39 -22.70 3.53
C LEU A 88 2.37 -24.05 2.83
N ILE A 89 1.32 -24.27 2.06
CA ILE A 89 1.08 -25.51 1.33
C ILE A 89 1.62 -25.38 -0.09
N LYS A 90 2.27 -26.44 -0.58
CA LYS A 90 2.81 -26.50 -1.93
C LYS A 90 1.73 -26.16 -2.97
N GLY A 91 2.02 -25.17 -3.80
CA GLY A 91 1.16 -24.73 -4.89
C GLY A 91 -0.10 -23.96 -4.48
N GLN A 92 -0.17 -23.51 -3.22
CA GLN A 92 -1.23 -22.63 -2.74
C GLN A 92 -0.68 -21.22 -2.46
N VAL A 93 -1.55 -20.23 -2.59
CA VAL A 93 -1.33 -18.85 -2.17
C VAL A 93 -2.05 -18.60 -0.85
N LEU A 94 -1.28 -18.40 0.22
CA LEU A 94 -1.79 -17.92 1.50
C LEU A 94 -1.61 -16.40 1.58
N ALA A 95 -2.71 -15.67 1.78
CA ALA A 95 -2.66 -14.24 2.04
C ALA A 95 -2.63 -13.94 3.55
N LEU A 96 -1.64 -13.16 3.99
CA LEU A 96 -1.58 -12.58 5.34
C LEU A 96 -1.97 -11.10 5.27
N VAL A 97 -3.11 -10.77 5.87
CA VAL A 97 -3.77 -9.46 5.70
C VAL A 97 -4.00 -8.77 7.03
N GLY A 98 -3.98 -7.45 7.05
CA GLY A 98 -4.23 -6.63 8.23
C GLY A 98 -3.73 -5.21 8.03
N GLU A 99 -4.02 -4.31 8.95
CA GLU A 99 -3.54 -2.92 8.91
C GLU A 99 -2.01 -2.81 8.99
N SER A 100 -1.47 -1.69 8.55
CA SER A 100 -0.05 -1.37 8.68
C SER A 100 0.34 -1.39 10.16
N GLY A 101 1.50 -1.99 10.44
CA GLY A 101 1.96 -2.18 11.82
C GLY A 101 1.30 -3.34 12.58
N SER A 102 0.43 -4.16 11.95
CA SER A 102 -0.14 -5.33 12.62
C SER A 102 0.86 -6.49 12.86
N GLY A 103 2.05 -6.42 12.26
CA GLY A 103 3.14 -7.39 12.44
C GLY A 103 3.41 -8.31 11.25
N LYS A 104 2.74 -8.14 10.11
CA LYS A 104 2.79 -9.05 8.94
C LYS A 104 4.21 -9.26 8.40
N SER A 105 4.85 -8.18 7.94
CA SER A 105 6.20 -8.20 7.37
C SER A 105 7.24 -8.64 8.41
N VAL A 106 7.11 -8.16 9.64
CA VAL A 106 7.99 -8.54 10.75
C VAL A 106 7.93 -10.04 11.04
N THR A 107 6.74 -10.63 11.00
CA THR A 107 6.54 -12.07 11.22
C THR A 107 7.28 -12.87 10.15
N ALA A 108 7.08 -12.53 8.86
CA ALA A 108 7.70 -13.23 7.75
C ALA A 108 9.22 -13.05 7.72
N MET A 109 9.72 -11.83 7.91
CA MET A 109 11.16 -11.56 7.94
C MET A 109 11.83 -12.17 9.17
N GLY A 110 11.15 -12.21 10.31
CA GLY A 110 11.62 -12.86 11.54
C GLY A 110 11.82 -14.36 11.34
N ALA A 111 10.88 -15.02 10.66
CA ALA A 111 10.96 -16.45 10.40
C ALA A 111 12.15 -16.83 9.51
N LEU A 112 12.61 -15.88 8.67
CA LEU A 112 13.80 -16.05 7.86
C LEU A 112 15.08 -15.53 8.51
N GLY A 113 15.04 -14.95 9.72
CA GLY A 113 16.19 -14.35 10.40
C GLY A 113 16.71 -13.05 9.74
N LEU A 114 15.84 -12.30 9.06
CA LEU A 114 16.16 -11.06 8.34
C LEU A 114 15.92 -9.79 9.17
N LEU A 115 15.45 -9.92 10.42
CA LEU A 115 15.26 -8.80 11.32
C LEU A 115 16.59 -8.27 11.87
N SER A 116 16.57 -7.04 12.37
CA SER A 116 17.69 -6.42 13.05
C SER A 116 18.07 -7.16 14.35
N ALA A 117 19.34 -7.01 14.78
CA ALA A 117 19.90 -7.74 15.92
C ALA A 117 19.20 -7.46 17.28
N ASN A 118 18.40 -6.41 17.38
CA ASN A 118 17.59 -6.10 18.55
C ASN A 118 16.24 -6.84 18.56
N ALA A 119 15.87 -7.59 17.52
CA ALA A 119 14.65 -8.39 17.53
C ALA A 119 14.87 -9.71 18.30
N LEU A 120 13.98 -10.00 19.24
CA LEU A 120 13.89 -11.29 19.90
C LEU A 120 12.85 -12.15 19.20
N VAL A 121 13.28 -13.27 18.62
CA VAL A 121 12.42 -14.24 17.94
C VAL A 121 12.20 -15.45 18.84
N SER A 122 10.97 -15.93 18.91
CA SER A 122 10.54 -17.08 19.73
C SER A 122 9.62 -18.01 18.94
N GLY A 123 9.40 -19.22 19.44
CA GLY A 123 8.64 -20.26 18.75
C GLY A 123 9.49 -21.03 17.75
N SER A 124 8.86 -21.51 16.68
CA SER A 124 9.49 -22.37 15.67
C SER A 124 9.09 -21.94 14.26
N ALA A 125 10.04 -22.02 13.32
CA ALA A 125 9.85 -21.83 11.89
C ALA A 125 10.56 -22.96 11.14
N VAL A 126 9.78 -23.90 10.62
CA VAL A 126 10.31 -25.13 10.00
C VAL A 126 10.07 -25.09 8.50
N LEU A 127 11.12 -25.38 7.75
CA LEU A 127 11.07 -25.65 6.32
C LEU A 127 11.17 -27.17 6.08
N ASP A 128 10.15 -27.74 5.43
CA ASP A 128 10.16 -29.14 4.99
C ASP A 128 10.57 -29.21 3.51
N CYS A 129 11.87 -29.05 3.26
CA CYS A 129 12.47 -29.28 1.95
C CYS A 129 13.11 -30.68 1.95
N CYS A 130 12.76 -31.52 0.96
CA CYS A 130 13.45 -32.79 0.70
C CYS A 130 13.41 -33.83 1.85
N ARG A 131 12.36 -33.84 2.69
CA ARG A 131 12.18 -34.75 3.84
C ARG A 131 13.16 -34.52 4.99
N GLN A 132 13.72 -33.31 5.10
CA GLN A 132 14.46 -32.86 6.27
C GLN A 132 13.75 -31.64 6.85
N ASN A 133 13.16 -31.79 8.04
CA ASN A 133 12.56 -30.68 8.78
C ASN A 133 13.67 -29.77 9.29
N GLN A 134 13.93 -28.68 8.58
CA GLN A 134 14.97 -27.71 8.95
C GLN A 134 14.34 -26.59 9.78
N GLU A 135 14.72 -26.52 11.06
CA GLU A 135 14.40 -25.38 11.92
C GLU A 135 15.27 -24.17 11.52
N LEU A 136 14.63 -23.00 11.40
CA LEU A 136 15.28 -21.75 11.03
C LEU A 136 15.49 -20.82 12.23
N VAL A 137 14.64 -20.90 13.26
CA VAL A 137 14.80 -20.08 14.47
C VAL A 137 16.05 -20.53 15.22
N GLY A 138 17.00 -19.62 15.40
CA GLY A 138 18.29 -19.92 16.04
C GLY A 138 19.26 -20.74 15.17
N ALA A 139 18.94 -20.97 13.90
CA ALA A 139 19.84 -21.65 12.97
C ALA A 139 21.13 -20.86 12.72
N ALA A 140 22.22 -21.58 12.44
CA ALA A 140 23.49 -20.99 12.06
C ALA A 140 23.37 -20.17 10.77
N ARG A 141 24.24 -19.16 10.62
CA ARG A 141 24.17 -18.23 9.49
C ARG A 141 24.29 -18.95 8.14
N GLU A 142 25.12 -20.00 8.07
CA GLU A 142 25.32 -20.80 6.87
C GLU A 142 24.04 -21.53 6.43
N ILE A 143 23.24 -22.02 7.39
CA ILE A 143 21.95 -22.67 7.12
C ILE A 143 20.95 -21.65 6.61
N LEU A 144 20.88 -20.48 7.25
CA LEU A 144 20.00 -19.40 6.83
C LEU A 144 20.36 -18.88 5.44
N ASP A 145 21.64 -18.67 5.16
CA ASP A 145 22.12 -18.20 3.86
C ASP A 145 21.97 -19.25 2.77
N GLN A 146 22.02 -20.55 3.08
CA GLN A 146 21.68 -21.59 2.12
C GLN A 146 20.16 -21.64 1.85
N THR A 147 19.35 -21.54 2.91
CA THR A 147 17.89 -21.60 2.82
C THR A 147 17.33 -20.44 2.00
N ARG A 148 17.81 -19.22 2.28
CA ARG A 148 17.46 -18.01 1.54
C ARG A 148 18.05 -18.13 0.14
N GLY A 149 17.26 -17.85 -0.88
CA GLY A 149 17.72 -17.89 -2.26
C GLY A 149 17.73 -19.29 -2.90
N GLU A 150 17.96 -20.40 -2.17
CA GLU A 150 17.82 -21.76 -2.73
C GLU A 150 16.39 -22.31 -2.56
N HIS A 151 15.83 -22.19 -1.35
CA HIS A 151 14.52 -22.76 -1.03
C HIS A 151 13.45 -21.71 -0.76
N VAL A 152 13.84 -20.53 -0.28
CA VAL A 152 12.93 -19.42 -0.01
C VAL A 152 13.35 -18.18 -0.81
N GLY A 153 12.50 -17.73 -1.72
CA GLY A 153 12.60 -16.44 -2.40
C GLY A 153 11.83 -15.36 -1.62
N VAL A 154 12.35 -14.13 -1.62
CA VAL A 154 11.70 -12.98 -0.97
C VAL A 154 11.57 -11.83 -1.96
N ILE A 155 10.35 -11.31 -2.08
CA ILE A 155 10.08 -10.04 -2.76
C ILE A 155 9.82 -9.02 -1.64
N PHE A 156 10.71 -8.04 -1.51
CA PHE A 156 10.60 -6.99 -0.51
C PHE A 156 9.62 -5.90 -0.92
N GLN A 157 9.05 -5.21 0.07
CA GLN A 157 8.06 -4.13 -0.09
C GLN A 157 8.54 -2.98 -0.99
N GLU A 158 9.82 -2.58 -0.89
CA GLU A 158 10.39 -1.51 -1.71
C GLU A 158 11.48 -2.05 -2.66
N PRO A 159 11.21 -2.18 -3.97
CA PRO A 159 12.19 -2.75 -4.91
C PRO A 159 13.48 -1.91 -5.03
N THR A 160 13.42 -0.60 -4.77
CA THR A 160 14.61 0.28 -4.81
C THR A 160 15.59 0.06 -3.66
N THR A 161 15.12 -0.43 -2.51
CA THR A 161 15.99 -0.75 -1.38
C THR A 161 16.50 -2.19 -1.43
N ALA A 162 15.81 -3.06 -2.17
CA ALA A 162 16.20 -4.45 -2.39
C ALA A 162 17.36 -4.61 -3.38
N LEU A 163 17.56 -3.66 -4.30
CA LEU A 163 18.58 -3.72 -5.34
C LEU A 163 19.71 -2.70 -5.08
N ASP A 164 20.94 -3.10 -5.33
CA ASP A 164 22.09 -2.20 -5.26
C ASP A 164 22.12 -1.29 -6.51
N PRO A 165 22.07 0.05 -6.36
CA PRO A 165 22.03 0.98 -7.48
C PRO A 165 23.35 1.04 -8.28
N LEU A 166 24.44 0.49 -7.76
CA LEU A 166 25.77 0.51 -8.38
C LEU A 166 26.02 -0.68 -9.32
N PHE A 167 25.17 -1.70 -9.31
CA PHE A 167 25.28 -2.88 -10.15
C PHE A 167 24.14 -2.99 -11.15
N THR A 168 24.37 -3.65 -12.27
CA THR A 168 23.30 -3.91 -13.24
C THR A 168 22.34 -4.96 -12.68
N ILE A 169 21.11 -4.99 -13.20
CA ILE A 169 20.12 -6.01 -12.81
C ILE A 169 20.65 -7.42 -13.10
N GLY A 170 21.26 -7.60 -14.26
CA GLY A 170 21.80 -8.88 -14.69
C GLY A 170 22.93 -9.38 -13.79
N ASP A 171 23.81 -8.49 -13.32
CA ASP A 171 24.90 -8.85 -12.41
C ASP A 171 24.37 -9.32 -11.05
N GLN A 172 23.35 -8.64 -10.51
CA GLN A 172 22.76 -8.99 -9.21
C GLN A 172 22.03 -10.35 -9.27
N ILE A 173 21.29 -10.63 -10.34
CA ILE A 173 20.66 -11.94 -10.55
C ILE A 173 21.73 -13.01 -10.80
N ALA A 174 22.78 -12.69 -11.57
CA ALA A 174 23.89 -13.60 -11.82
C ALA A 174 24.63 -13.98 -10.54
N GLU A 175 24.82 -13.03 -9.62
CA GLU A 175 25.41 -13.26 -8.30
C GLU A 175 24.55 -14.24 -7.49
N ALA A 176 23.24 -14.00 -7.39
CA ALA A 176 22.32 -14.89 -6.68
C ALA A 176 22.31 -16.32 -7.26
N ILE A 177 22.39 -16.47 -8.59
CA ILE A 177 22.50 -17.78 -9.22
C ILE A 177 23.86 -18.43 -8.93
N ALA A 178 24.95 -17.66 -9.02
CA ALA A 178 26.30 -18.17 -8.86
C ALA A 178 26.63 -18.59 -7.43
N ILE A 179 26.08 -17.90 -6.42
CA ILE A 179 26.26 -18.24 -5.00
C ILE A 179 25.61 -19.59 -4.68
N HIS A 180 24.48 -19.92 -5.30
CA HIS A 180 23.72 -21.14 -5.04
C HIS A 180 23.97 -22.26 -6.07
N GLY A 181 24.70 -21.98 -7.16
CA GLY A 181 25.00 -22.95 -8.21
C GLY A 181 26.12 -23.94 -7.89
N GLU A 182 26.24 -24.98 -8.72
CA GLU A 182 27.31 -25.97 -8.62
C GLU A 182 28.70 -25.35 -8.84
N GLY A 183 29.59 -25.49 -7.85
CA GLY A 183 30.99 -25.04 -7.94
C GLY A 183 31.39 -23.87 -7.02
N LYS A 184 30.68 -23.66 -5.90
CA LYS A 184 31.04 -22.71 -4.82
C LYS A 184 32.57 -22.64 -4.61
N GLY A 185 33.14 -21.44 -4.72
CA GLY A 185 34.55 -21.16 -4.41
C GLY A 185 35.58 -21.40 -5.52
N LYS A 186 35.19 -21.82 -6.74
CA LYS A 186 36.13 -21.99 -7.88
C LYS A 186 36.08 -20.80 -8.84
N ARG A 187 37.20 -20.48 -9.52
CA ARG A 187 37.22 -19.49 -10.62
C ARG A 187 36.19 -19.89 -11.67
N THR A 188 35.21 -19.02 -11.90
CA THR A 188 34.16 -19.24 -12.90
C THR A 188 34.77 -19.33 -14.30
N THR A 189 34.48 -20.43 -14.99
CA THR A 189 34.88 -20.63 -16.39
C THR A 189 34.04 -19.76 -17.32
N ALA A 190 34.53 -19.50 -18.54
CA ALA A 190 33.75 -18.77 -19.55
C ALA A 190 32.42 -19.46 -19.89
N ARG A 191 32.39 -20.81 -19.87
CA ARG A 191 31.19 -21.61 -20.08
C ARG A 191 30.16 -21.40 -18.96
N GLN A 192 30.60 -21.41 -17.70
CA GLN A 192 29.73 -21.15 -16.55
C GLN A 192 29.15 -19.73 -16.60
N ARG A 193 29.95 -18.71 -16.92
CA ARG A 193 29.44 -17.34 -17.09
C ARG A 193 28.35 -17.24 -18.17
N ARG A 194 28.52 -17.94 -19.29
CA ARG A 194 27.51 -17.98 -20.35
C ARG A 194 26.24 -18.71 -19.93
N ALA A 195 26.36 -19.79 -19.16
CA ALA A 195 25.22 -20.51 -18.60
C ALA A 195 24.43 -19.63 -17.62
N VAL A 196 25.12 -18.97 -16.68
CA VAL A 196 24.50 -18.04 -15.72
C VAL A 196 23.81 -16.89 -16.46
N ARG A 197 24.46 -16.26 -17.45
CA ARG A 197 23.82 -15.19 -18.24
C ARG A 197 22.56 -15.68 -18.96
N THR A 198 22.54 -16.92 -19.46
CA THR A 198 21.34 -17.49 -20.07
C THR A 198 20.22 -17.68 -19.04
N GLN A 199 20.55 -18.14 -17.82
CA GLN A 199 19.58 -18.26 -16.73
C GLN A 199 19.05 -16.90 -16.27
N VAL A 200 19.88 -15.87 -16.21
CA VAL A 200 19.46 -14.48 -15.94
C VAL A 200 18.43 -14.01 -16.95
N LEU A 201 18.71 -14.17 -18.26
CA LEU A 201 17.78 -13.76 -19.32
C LEU A 201 16.47 -14.54 -19.24
N ASN A 202 16.52 -15.83 -18.91
CA ASN A 202 15.33 -16.64 -18.71
C ASN A 202 14.53 -16.20 -17.48
N ALA A 203 15.19 -15.85 -16.36
CA ALA A 203 14.52 -15.37 -15.15
C ALA A 203 13.82 -14.02 -15.41
N LEU A 204 14.49 -13.10 -16.11
CA LEU A 204 13.91 -11.82 -16.53
C LEU A 204 12.71 -12.04 -17.45
N SER A 205 12.86 -12.87 -18.49
CA SER A 205 11.77 -13.18 -19.42
C SER A 205 10.57 -13.84 -18.71
N ARG A 206 10.81 -14.79 -17.78
CA ARG A 206 9.76 -15.40 -16.96
C ARG A 206 9.03 -14.40 -16.08
N ALA A 207 9.71 -13.37 -15.57
CA ALA A 207 9.07 -12.29 -14.82
C ALA A 207 8.30 -11.30 -15.70
N GLY A 208 8.25 -11.52 -17.02
CA GLY A 208 7.62 -10.64 -17.99
C GLY A 208 8.47 -9.41 -18.32
N LEU A 209 9.80 -9.51 -18.17
CA LEU A 209 10.73 -8.44 -18.59
C LEU A 209 11.31 -8.71 -19.99
N GLY A 210 10.97 -7.80 -20.89
CA GLY A 210 11.38 -7.81 -22.29
C GLY A 210 10.40 -8.58 -23.16
N GLY A 211 9.94 -7.94 -24.23
CA GLY A 211 9.09 -8.59 -25.24
C GLY A 211 9.90 -9.41 -26.25
N ASP A 212 11.14 -8.98 -26.50
CA ASP A 212 12.10 -9.70 -27.33
C ASP A 212 13.45 -9.88 -26.61
N GLN A 213 14.30 -10.74 -27.16
CA GLN A 213 15.59 -11.07 -26.56
C GLN A 213 16.51 -9.86 -26.41
N ARG A 214 16.44 -8.88 -27.34
CA ARG A 214 17.30 -7.68 -27.30
C ARG A 214 16.88 -6.76 -26.17
N GLU A 215 15.59 -6.63 -25.94
CA GLU A 215 15.07 -5.82 -24.83
C GLU A 215 15.40 -6.45 -23.48
N THR A 216 15.24 -7.77 -23.33
CA THR A 216 15.66 -8.48 -22.10
C THR A 216 17.15 -8.28 -21.84
N GLU A 217 18.01 -8.37 -22.87
CA GLU A 217 19.44 -8.09 -22.75
C GLU A 217 19.71 -6.64 -22.31
N ARG A 218 19.02 -5.66 -22.91
CA ARG A 218 19.11 -4.26 -22.50
C ARG A 218 18.71 -4.04 -21.04
N ILE A 219 17.63 -4.70 -20.60
CA ILE A 219 17.15 -4.61 -19.20
C ILE A 219 18.17 -5.25 -18.25
N ALA A 220 18.74 -6.40 -18.61
CA ALA A 220 19.78 -7.05 -17.83
C ALA A 220 21.00 -6.13 -17.65
N ASP A 221 21.39 -5.39 -18.70
CA ASP A 221 22.52 -4.46 -18.65
C ASP A 221 22.15 -3.07 -18.09
N SER A 222 20.89 -2.85 -17.68
CA SER A 222 20.43 -1.59 -17.09
C SER A 222 20.66 -1.56 -15.58
N TYR A 223 20.84 -0.36 -15.04
CA TYR A 223 20.89 -0.12 -13.59
C TYR A 223 19.48 0.10 -13.01
N PRO A 224 19.26 -0.12 -11.71
CA PRO A 224 17.94 0.05 -11.10
C PRO A 224 17.29 1.42 -11.38
N HIS A 225 18.06 2.51 -11.26
CA HIS A 225 17.57 3.87 -11.49
C HIS A 225 17.19 4.18 -12.96
N GLN A 226 17.43 3.26 -13.89
CA GLN A 226 17.09 3.39 -15.31
C GLN A 226 15.79 2.66 -15.69
N LEU A 227 15.20 1.91 -14.75
CA LEU A 227 13.98 1.13 -14.95
C LEU A 227 12.78 1.83 -14.31
N SER A 228 11.59 1.58 -14.85
CA SER A 228 10.33 1.98 -14.22
C SER A 228 10.05 1.17 -12.95
N GLY A 229 9.19 1.66 -12.06
CA GLY A 229 8.81 0.94 -10.83
C GLY A 229 8.28 -0.47 -11.09
N GLY A 230 7.41 -0.64 -12.10
CA GLY A 230 6.92 -1.96 -12.51
C GLY A 230 8.02 -2.88 -13.06
N GLN A 231 8.98 -2.33 -13.81
CA GLN A 231 10.13 -3.10 -14.29
C GLN A 231 11.06 -3.50 -13.14
N LEU A 232 11.29 -2.61 -12.18
CA LEU A 232 12.06 -2.90 -10.97
C LEU A 232 11.41 -4.00 -10.16
N GLN A 233 10.09 -3.95 -9.97
CA GLN A 233 9.37 -4.98 -9.24
C GLN A 233 9.53 -6.35 -9.91
N ARG A 234 9.38 -6.42 -11.23
CA ARG A 234 9.61 -7.67 -11.99
C ARG A 234 11.06 -8.14 -11.90
N ALA A 235 12.02 -7.22 -11.85
CA ALA A 235 13.43 -7.59 -11.69
C ALA A 235 13.67 -8.21 -10.30
N CYS A 236 13.02 -7.68 -9.25
CA CYS A 236 13.01 -8.29 -7.93
C CYS A 236 12.34 -9.68 -7.93
N ILE A 237 11.24 -9.86 -8.67
CA ILE A 237 10.61 -11.18 -8.83
C ILE A 237 11.56 -12.15 -9.54
N ALA A 238 12.22 -11.72 -10.63
CA ALA A 238 13.21 -12.51 -11.34
C ALA A 238 14.37 -12.93 -10.42
N LEU A 239 14.85 -12.00 -9.59
CA LEU A 239 15.88 -12.28 -8.58
C LEU A 239 15.39 -13.30 -7.53
N ALA A 240 14.20 -13.09 -6.97
CA ALA A 240 13.62 -13.96 -5.94
C ALA A 240 13.33 -15.38 -6.46
N THR A 241 13.07 -15.52 -7.76
CA THR A 241 12.72 -16.80 -8.40
C THR A 241 13.87 -17.43 -9.19
N ALA A 242 15.04 -16.79 -9.23
CA ALA A 242 16.17 -17.18 -10.10
C ALA A 242 16.64 -18.63 -9.90
N ASN A 243 16.57 -19.12 -8.65
CA ASN A 243 16.99 -20.48 -8.28
C ASN A 243 15.81 -21.46 -8.12
N ASN A 244 14.60 -21.10 -8.56
CA ASN A 244 13.37 -21.91 -8.44
C ASN A 244 13.06 -22.33 -6.98
N PRO A 245 12.81 -21.37 -6.08
CA PRO A 245 12.53 -21.67 -4.68
C PRO A 245 11.24 -22.47 -4.52
N SER A 246 11.15 -23.23 -3.43
CA SER A 246 9.93 -23.96 -3.05
C SER A 246 8.91 -23.05 -2.35
N VAL A 247 9.39 -21.96 -1.73
CA VAL A 247 8.58 -20.98 -1.02
C VAL A 247 8.88 -19.58 -1.56
N LEU A 248 7.85 -18.78 -1.78
CA LEU A 248 7.97 -17.38 -2.15
C LEU A 248 7.23 -16.53 -1.12
N ILE A 249 7.95 -15.65 -0.43
CA ILE A 249 7.37 -14.62 0.43
C ILE A 249 7.30 -13.32 -0.35
N ALA A 250 6.09 -12.83 -0.60
CA ALA A 250 5.86 -11.61 -1.33
C ALA A 250 5.29 -10.55 -0.39
N ASP A 251 6.13 -9.59 0.01
CA ASP A 251 5.73 -8.50 0.90
C ASP A 251 5.27 -7.29 0.09
N GLU A 252 3.97 -7.02 0.10
CA GLU A 252 3.34 -5.91 -0.62
C GLU A 252 3.79 -5.79 -2.09
N PRO A 253 3.76 -6.88 -2.87
CA PRO A 253 4.44 -6.94 -4.17
C PRO A 253 3.81 -6.07 -5.26
N THR A 254 2.66 -5.46 -5.00
CA THR A 254 1.90 -4.62 -5.94
C THR A 254 1.73 -3.18 -5.45
N THR A 255 2.31 -2.82 -4.29
CA THR A 255 2.23 -1.45 -3.77
C THR A 255 2.87 -0.45 -4.72
N ALA A 256 2.21 0.69 -4.92
CA ALA A 256 2.66 1.80 -5.79
C ALA A 256 2.80 1.45 -7.30
N LEU A 257 2.09 0.42 -7.77
CA LEU A 257 2.00 0.06 -9.18
C LEU A 257 0.63 0.41 -9.76
N ASP A 258 0.57 0.67 -11.07
CA ASP A 258 -0.72 0.82 -11.74
C ASP A 258 -1.48 -0.50 -11.84
N VAL A 259 -2.80 -0.41 -12.05
CA VAL A 259 -3.73 -1.55 -12.04
C VAL A 259 -3.38 -2.62 -13.08
N THR A 260 -2.81 -2.24 -14.22
CA THR A 260 -2.37 -3.14 -15.28
C THR A 260 -1.13 -3.93 -14.88
N VAL A 261 -0.07 -3.25 -14.44
CA VAL A 261 1.16 -3.89 -13.97
C VAL A 261 0.88 -4.76 -12.75
N GLN A 262 0.06 -4.27 -11.81
CA GLN A 262 -0.41 -5.06 -10.67
C GLN A 262 -1.04 -6.37 -11.14
N ALA A 263 -2.01 -6.31 -12.04
CA ALA A 263 -2.75 -7.50 -12.46
C ALA A 263 -1.88 -8.51 -13.22
N GLU A 264 -0.82 -8.07 -13.90
CA GLU A 264 0.18 -8.94 -14.52
C GLU A 264 1.11 -9.60 -13.48
N ILE A 265 1.50 -8.87 -12.43
CA ILE A 265 2.28 -9.45 -11.31
C ILE A 265 1.45 -10.50 -10.56
N LEU A 266 0.16 -10.25 -10.35
CA LEU A 266 -0.73 -11.22 -9.72
C LEU A 266 -0.93 -12.48 -10.59
N ASP A 267 -0.99 -12.34 -11.91
CA ASP A 267 -0.99 -13.48 -12.84
C ASP A 267 0.30 -14.30 -12.71
N LEU A 268 1.46 -13.64 -12.63
CA LEU A 268 2.75 -14.30 -12.43
C LEU A 268 2.82 -15.05 -11.10
N LEU A 269 2.37 -14.46 -9.99
CA LEU A 269 2.33 -15.14 -8.68
C LEU A 269 1.43 -16.39 -8.71
N ARG A 270 0.26 -16.31 -9.37
CA ARG A 270 -0.60 -17.49 -9.58
C ARG A 270 0.05 -18.55 -10.46
N GLN A 271 0.75 -18.13 -11.51
CA GLN A 271 1.47 -19.07 -12.35
C GLN A 271 2.53 -19.82 -11.54
N LEU A 272 3.34 -19.12 -10.74
CA LEU A 272 4.34 -19.74 -9.87
C LEU A 272 3.71 -20.69 -8.86
N ALA A 273 2.57 -20.32 -8.27
CA ALA A 273 1.81 -21.23 -7.40
C ALA A 273 1.35 -22.48 -8.16
N SER A 274 0.81 -22.34 -9.37
CA SER A 274 0.40 -23.49 -10.20
C SER A 274 1.57 -24.41 -10.61
N GLU A 275 2.79 -23.87 -10.69
CA GLU A 275 4.03 -24.62 -10.92
C GLU A 275 4.53 -25.34 -9.65
N GLY A 276 3.85 -25.17 -8.51
CA GLY A 276 4.10 -25.88 -7.26
C GLY A 276 4.91 -25.09 -6.24
N VAL A 277 5.07 -23.78 -6.40
CA VAL A 277 5.67 -22.89 -5.37
C VAL A 277 4.62 -22.59 -4.30
N ALA A 278 4.96 -22.65 -3.02
CA ALA A 278 4.08 -22.16 -1.95
C ALA A 278 4.27 -20.64 -1.79
N VAL A 279 3.21 -19.86 -1.90
CA VAL A 279 3.30 -18.39 -1.89
C VAL A 279 2.68 -17.84 -0.61
N LEU A 280 3.45 -17.09 0.17
CA LEU A 280 2.94 -16.23 1.23
C LEU A 280 2.83 -14.81 0.66
N LEU A 281 1.61 -14.35 0.44
CA LEU A 281 1.33 -12.99 0.01
C LEU A 281 0.99 -12.12 1.22
N ILE A 282 1.80 -11.11 1.50
CA ILE A 282 1.49 -10.10 2.50
C ILE A 282 0.93 -8.89 1.77
N THR A 283 -0.29 -8.47 2.12
CA THR A 283 -0.94 -7.32 1.52
C THR A 283 -1.93 -6.71 2.49
N HIS A 284 -2.26 -5.44 2.29
CA HIS A 284 -3.37 -4.76 2.96
C HIS A 284 -4.61 -4.64 2.06
N ASP A 285 -4.52 -5.00 0.78
CA ASP A 285 -5.60 -4.88 -0.21
C ASP A 285 -6.40 -6.20 -0.35
N MET A 286 -7.64 -6.19 0.16
CA MET A 286 -8.56 -7.33 0.05
C MET A 286 -9.03 -7.60 -1.40
N GLY A 287 -9.02 -6.61 -2.29
CA GLY A 287 -9.28 -6.82 -3.71
C GLY A 287 -8.22 -7.71 -4.35
N VAL A 288 -6.94 -7.47 -4.02
CA VAL A 288 -5.82 -8.33 -4.41
C VAL A 288 -5.98 -9.73 -3.85
N VAL A 289 -6.36 -9.86 -2.57
CA VAL A 289 -6.58 -11.16 -1.90
C VAL A 289 -7.65 -11.97 -2.63
N ALA A 290 -8.79 -11.36 -2.98
CA ALA A 290 -9.83 -12.01 -3.76
C ALA A 290 -9.36 -12.46 -5.16
N ASP A 291 -8.29 -11.84 -5.69
CA ASP A 291 -7.75 -12.19 -7.00
C ASP A 291 -6.81 -13.39 -7.00
N VAL A 292 -6.00 -13.55 -5.97
CA VAL A 292 -4.83 -14.45 -6.01
C VAL A 292 -4.83 -15.52 -4.93
N ALA A 293 -5.47 -15.28 -3.78
CA ALA A 293 -5.35 -16.14 -2.61
C ALA A 293 -6.27 -17.36 -2.69
N ASP A 294 -5.78 -18.49 -2.17
CA ASP A 294 -6.59 -19.68 -1.89
C ASP A 294 -7.09 -19.65 -0.44
N ALA A 295 -6.21 -19.23 0.49
CA ALA A 295 -6.50 -19.09 1.90
C ALA A 295 -6.10 -17.71 2.42
N VAL A 296 -6.75 -17.27 3.50
CA VAL A 296 -6.51 -15.97 4.13
C VAL A 296 -6.29 -16.15 5.62
N ALA A 297 -5.29 -15.44 6.16
CA ALA A 297 -5.07 -15.23 7.58
C ALA A 297 -5.12 -13.73 7.88
N VAL A 298 -6.05 -13.33 8.75
CA VAL A 298 -6.25 -11.94 9.15
C VAL A 298 -5.49 -11.70 10.45
N MET A 299 -4.59 -10.71 10.44
CA MET A 299 -3.68 -10.37 11.52
C MET A 299 -4.00 -8.99 12.10
N ARG A 300 -4.15 -8.92 13.42
CA ARG A 300 -4.37 -7.68 14.16
C ARG A 300 -3.57 -7.70 15.46
N HIS A 301 -2.87 -6.60 15.76
CA HIS A 301 -2.07 -6.44 16.98
C HIS A 301 -1.15 -7.64 17.28
N GLY A 302 -0.41 -8.11 16.28
CA GLY A 302 0.53 -9.20 16.47
C GLY A 302 -0.07 -10.60 16.51
N ARG A 303 -1.37 -10.79 16.28
CA ARG A 303 -2.05 -12.10 16.37
C ARG A 303 -2.91 -12.38 15.15
N ILE A 304 -3.03 -13.65 14.78
CA ILE A 304 -4.02 -14.10 13.80
C ILE A 304 -5.37 -14.19 14.51
N ILE A 305 -6.34 -13.42 14.05
CA ILE A 305 -7.68 -13.36 14.65
C ILE A 305 -8.70 -14.20 13.88
N GLU A 306 -8.43 -14.50 12.61
CA GLU A 306 -9.30 -15.27 11.75
C GLU A 306 -8.49 -15.91 10.61
N ARG A 307 -8.78 -17.16 10.27
CA ARG A 307 -8.12 -17.90 9.18
C ARG A 307 -9.14 -18.79 8.47
N GLY A 308 -9.06 -18.90 7.15
CA GLY A 308 -9.94 -19.78 6.39
C GLY A 308 -9.71 -19.73 4.88
N ASP A 309 -10.50 -20.50 4.14
CA ASP A 309 -10.59 -20.39 2.68
C ASP A 309 -11.07 -19.00 2.27
N VAL A 310 -10.51 -18.47 1.17
CA VAL A 310 -10.81 -17.12 0.68
C VAL A 310 -12.31 -16.89 0.46
N ARG A 311 -13.06 -17.89 -0.01
CA ARG A 311 -14.50 -17.75 -0.28
C ARG A 311 -15.27 -17.61 1.01
N THR A 312 -14.90 -18.37 2.04
CA THR A 312 -15.55 -18.34 3.35
C THR A 312 -15.32 -17.00 4.04
N ILE A 313 -14.07 -16.51 4.04
CA ILE A 313 -13.71 -15.23 4.66
C ILE A 313 -14.43 -14.05 4.01
N PHE A 314 -14.58 -14.05 2.68
CA PHE A 314 -15.28 -12.97 1.96
C PHE A 314 -16.80 -13.05 2.05
N ALA A 315 -17.37 -14.27 2.06
CA ALA A 315 -18.83 -14.46 2.10
C ALA A 315 -19.41 -14.34 3.51
N SER A 316 -18.72 -14.89 4.50
CA SER A 316 -19.22 -15.00 5.88
C SER A 316 -18.09 -14.82 6.90
N PRO A 317 -17.49 -13.62 7.00
CA PRO A 317 -16.46 -13.33 8.00
C PRO A 317 -17.05 -13.44 9.42
N SER A 318 -16.37 -14.18 10.28
CA SER A 318 -16.77 -14.44 11.68
C SER A 318 -16.34 -13.30 12.62
N HIS A 319 -15.19 -12.68 12.40
CA HIS A 319 -14.64 -11.65 13.29
C HIS A 319 -15.04 -10.22 12.86
N ASP A 320 -15.34 -9.34 13.83
CA ASP A 320 -15.77 -7.95 13.57
C ASP A 320 -14.74 -7.13 12.80
N TYR A 321 -13.45 -7.25 13.15
CA TYR A 321 -12.37 -6.61 12.42
C TYR A 321 -12.33 -7.02 10.93
N THR A 322 -12.53 -8.29 10.62
CA THR A 322 -12.58 -8.77 9.22
C THR A 322 -13.76 -8.17 8.47
N ARG A 323 -14.93 -8.07 9.12
CA ARG A 323 -16.09 -7.33 8.58
C ARG A 323 -15.75 -5.87 8.27
N GLN A 324 -15.06 -5.19 9.18
CA GLN A 324 -14.65 -3.79 9.01
C GLN A 324 -13.66 -3.62 7.85
N LEU A 325 -12.66 -4.51 7.75
CA LEU A 325 -11.70 -4.49 6.64
C LEU A 325 -12.40 -4.67 5.28
N LEU A 326 -13.30 -5.64 5.16
CA LEU A 326 -14.05 -5.91 3.93
C LEU A 326 -15.04 -4.79 3.57
N ALA A 327 -15.58 -4.10 4.58
CA ALA A 327 -16.46 -2.94 4.38
C ALA A 327 -15.70 -1.70 3.88
N ALA A 328 -14.42 -1.57 4.23
CA ALA A 328 -13.59 -0.44 3.83
C ALA A 328 -13.07 -0.52 2.38
N VAL A 329 -13.14 -1.68 1.74
CA VAL A 329 -12.62 -1.90 0.37
C VAL A 329 -13.44 -1.10 -0.64
N PRO A 330 -12.82 -0.20 -1.44
CA PRO A 330 -13.50 0.47 -2.53
C PRO A 330 -14.05 -0.54 -3.54
N ARG A 331 -15.27 -0.30 -4.03
CA ARG A 331 -15.95 -1.18 -4.99
C ARG A 331 -16.29 -0.39 -6.24
N LEU A 332 -15.95 -0.95 -7.40
CA LEU A 332 -16.44 -0.47 -8.68
C LEU A 332 -17.90 -0.90 -8.86
N ASN A 333 -18.82 0.02 -8.59
CA ASN A 333 -20.27 -0.21 -8.65
C ASN A 333 -20.72 -0.52 -10.09
N SER A 334 -20.06 0.07 -11.07
CA SER A 334 -20.24 -0.22 -12.50
C SER A 334 -20.02 -1.69 -12.88
N LEU A 335 -19.25 -2.45 -12.11
CA LEU A 335 -18.91 -3.85 -12.40
C LEU A 335 -19.87 -4.89 -11.81
N ARG A 336 -20.92 -4.46 -11.08
CA ARG A 336 -21.86 -5.36 -10.41
C ARG A 336 -22.94 -5.98 -11.32
N GLY A 337 -23.16 -5.43 -12.51
CA GLY A 337 -24.02 -5.98 -13.58
C GLY A 337 -25.35 -6.63 -13.15
N GLY A 338 -26.44 -5.85 -13.15
CA GLY A 338 -27.77 -6.36 -13.52
C GLY A 338 -28.64 -7.04 -12.44
N ALA A 339 -29.13 -6.26 -11.47
CA ALA A 339 -30.46 -6.42 -10.89
C ALA A 339 -30.86 -5.04 -10.36
N GLY A 340 -32.09 -4.62 -10.63
CA GLY A 340 -32.53 -3.26 -10.35
C GLY A 340 -32.38 -2.88 -8.88
N ASP A 341 -31.59 -1.84 -8.65
CA ASP A 341 -31.86 -0.85 -7.61
C ASP A 341 -31.49 0.52 -8.18
N ALA A 342 -32.41 1.03 -8.99
CA ALA A 342 -32.57 2.46 -9.18
C ALA A 342 -33.45 3.01 -8.04
N ALA A 343 -33.09 2.70 -6.78
CA ALA A 343 -33.64 3.30 -5.57
C ALA A 343 -32.76 2.90 -4.37
N SER A 344 -32.27 3.89 -3.62
CA SER A 344 -31.41 3.78 -2.41
C SER A 344 -29.95 3.38 -2.72
N ALA A 345 -28.91 4.04 -2.22
CA ALA A 345 -28.80 5.15 -1.30
C ALA A 345 -27.52 5.93 -1.64
N GLY A 346 -27.63 7.25 -1.79
CA GLY A 346 -26.53 8.10 -1.34
C GLY A 346 -26.20 7.62 0.07
N VAL A 347 -24.92 7.28 0.31
CA VAL A 347 -24.45 7.01 1.66
C VAL A 347 -24.99 8.16 2.49
N GLY A 348 -25.92 7.83 3.40
CA GLY A 348 -26.40 8.77 4.38
C GLY A 348 -25.14 9.23 5.09
N VAL A 349 -24.69 10.43 4.74
CA VAL A 349 -23.80 11.21 5.58
C VAL A 349 -24.60 11.29 6.87
N ALA A 350 -24.27 10.42 7.83
CA ALA A 350 -24.70 10.62 9.18
C ALA A 350 -24.18 12.02 9.50
N ALA A 351 -25.10 12.98 9.60
CA ALA A 351 -24.80 14.33 10.02
C ALA A 351 -24.27 14.24 11.45
N VAL A 352 -22.96 14.02 11.57
CA VAL A 352 -22.24 14.25 12.81
C VAL A 352 -22.05 15.76 12.83
N SER A 353 -22.80 16.42 13.70
CA SER A 353 -22.83 17.88 13.86
C SER A 353 -21.41 18.43 14.00
N GLY A 354 -20.89 18.99 12.91
CA GLY A 354 -19.59 19.65 12.83
C GLY A 354 -19.69 21.11 13.25
N ASP A 355 -19.93 21.39 14.53
CA ASP A 355 -19.94 22.76 15.09
C ASP A 355 -18.57 23.47 15.00
N GLY A 356 -17.52 22.78 14.54
CA GLY A 356 -16.17 23.32 14.42
C GLY A 356 -15.91 24.15 13.15
N LEU A 357 -16.55 23.83 12.00
CA LEU A 357 -16.18 24.45 10.71
C LEU A 357 -16.95 25.72 10.35
N ALA A 358 -18.11 25.99 10.96
CA ALA A 358 -18.79 27.27 10.78
C ALA A 358 -17.88 28.46 11.15
N LYS A 359 -16.97 28.28 12.13
CA LYS A 359 -15.98 29.29 12.53
C LYS A 359 -14.88 29.54 11.49
N VAL A 360 -14.62 28.58 10.62
CA VAL A 360 -13.58 28.65 9.60
C VAL A 360 -14.02 29.55 8.44
N ALA A 361 -15.29 29.48 8.03
CA ALA A 361 -15.82 30.27 6.93
C ALA A 361 -16.15 31.73 7.32
N THR A 362 -16.46 32.00 8.59
CA THR A 362 -17.05 33.28 9.04
C THR A 362 -16.08 34.46 9.23
N VAL A 363 -14.77 34.28 9.09
CA VAL A 363 -13.79 35.31 9.51
C VAL A 363 -13.30 36.20 8.35
N ASN A 364 -13.78 35.99 7.12
CA ASN A 364 -13.48 36.87 5.97
C ASN A 364 -14.67 37.70 5.48
N SER A 365 -15.80 37.71 6.19
CA SER A 365 -16.96 38.53 5.84
C SER A 365 -17.04 39.81 6.69
N ASP A 366 -16.06 40.71 6.53
CA ASP A 366 -16.24 42.12 6.89
C ASP A 366 -16.33 42.94 5.59
N GLY A 367 -17.56 43.11 5.11
CA GLY A 367 -17.86 43.90 3.92
C GLY A 367 -19.25 43.68 3.34
N ALA A 368 -20.22 44.43 3.88
CA ALA A 368 -21.58 44.67 3.37
C ALA A 368 -22.62 43.53 3.49
N ALA A 369 -23.53 43.74 4.44
CA ALA A 369 -24.76 42.98 4.63
C ALA A 369 -25.81 43.29 3.53
N SER A 370 -26.52 42.25 3.10
CA SER A 370 -27.93 42.32 2.75
C SER A 370 -28.55 40.92 2.93
N GLU A 371 -29.59 40.86 3.75
CA GLU A 371 -30.45 39.70 3.97
C GLU A 371 -31.26 39.34 2.72
N GLY A 372 -31.61 38.06 2.56
CA GLY A 372 -32.59 37.61 1.57
C GLY A 372 -32.54 36.10 1.27
N ASP A 373 -33.42 35.35 1.93
CA ASP A 373 -34.06 34.06 1.61
C ASP A 373 -33.59 33.17 0.45
N GLY A 374 -33.65 31.86 0.72
CA GLY A 374 -34.12 30.88 -0.27
C GLY A 374 -33.07 29.89 -0.79
N VAL A 375 -32.96 28.75 -0.10
CA VAL A 375 -32.35 27.53 -0.63
C VAL A 375 -33.22 27.01 -1.78
N ALA A 376 -32.85 27.35 -3.02
CA ALA A 376 -33.40 26.75 -4.22
C ALA A 376 -32.32 26.68 -5.32
N SER A 377 -32.11 25.45 -5.81
CA SER A 377 -31.35 25.04 -7.00
C SER A 377 -30.69 26.14 -7.86
N ARG A 378 -29.37 26.30 -7.74
CA ARG A 378 -28.55 26.88 -8.82
C ARG A 378 -28.16 25.80 -9.83
N ALA A 379 -29.16 25.29 -10.54
CA ALA A 379 -28.93 24.61 -11.81
C ALA A 379 -28.89 25.68 -12.90
N GLY A 380 -27.70 25.94 -13.43
CA GLY A 380 -27.49 26.84 -14.58
C GLY A 380 -27.03 28.24 -14.20
N ASP A 381 -25.74 28.40 -13.91
CA ASP A 381 -25.06 29.67 -14.18
C ASP A 381 -23.95 29.42 -15.19
N SER A 382 -24.13 29.96 -16.39
CA SER A 382 -23.14 30.01 -17.46
C SER A 382 -22.10 31.07 -17.12
N GLY A 383 -20.86 30.69 -16.78
CA GLY A 383 -19.85 31.71 -16.48
C GLY A 383 -18.43 31.19 -16.19
N GLN A 384 -17.78 30.61 -17.20
CA GLN A 384 -16.36 30.19 -17.24
C GLN A 384 -15.92 29.08 -16.24
N PRO A 385 -15.15 28.08 -16.72
CA PRO A 385 -14.56 27.07 -15.84
C PRO A 385 -13.50 27.69 -14.91
N LEU A 386 -13.29 27.10 -13.73
CA LEU A 386 -12.22 27.52 -12.82
C LEU A 386 -10.85 27.20 -13.42
N VAL A 387 -10.72 26.03 -14.02
CA VAL A 387 -9.52 25.59 -14.72
C VAL A 387 -9.87 25.32 -16.17
N ARG A 388 -9.08 25.89 -17.09
CA ARG A 388 -9.17 25.62 -18.53
C ARG A 388 -7.80 25.25 -19.06
N ILE A 389 -7.69 24.06 -19.62
CA ILE A 389 -6.48 23.57 -20.26
C ILE A 389 -6.78 23.40 -21.75
N GLU A 390 -5.96 24.01 -22.61
CA GLU A 390 -6.10 23.91 -24.07
C GLU A 390 -4.77 23.53 -24.71
N ASN A 391 -4.77 22.41 -25.44
CA ASN A 391 -3.65 21.89 -26.21
C ASN A 391 -2.32 21.91 -25.43
N LEU A 392 -2.37 21.50 -24.16
CA LEU A 392 -1.21 21.51 -23.27
C LEU A 392 -0.16 20.51 -23.75
N ASP A 393 1.06 21.03 -23.94
CA ASP A 393 2.25 20.24 -24.15
C ASP A 393 3.29 20.50 -23.06
N VAL A 394 3.90 19.40 -22.59
CA VAL A 394 5.03 19.46 -21.67
C VAL A 394 6.13 18.54 -22.16
N VAL A 395 7.33 19.11 -22.36
CA VAL A 395 8.52 18.39 -22.82
C VAL A 395 9.64 18.57 -21.80
N TYR A 396 10.09 17.46 -21.21
CA TYR A 396 11.29 17.45 -20.37
C TYR A 396 12.53 17.21 -21.23
N ARG A 397 13.57 18.01 -20.99
CA ARG A 397 14.90 17.82 -21.59
C ARG A 397 15.84 17.25 -20.55
N ASN A 398 16.35 16.05 -20.79
CA ASN A 398 17.38 15.43 -19.97
C ASN A 398 18.62 15.13 -20.84
N GLY A 399 19.57 16.07 -20.86
CA GLY A 399 20.71 16.03 -21.76
C GLY A 399 20.27 16.03 -23.24
N ARG A 400 20.63 14.98 -23.98
CA ARG A 400 20.24 14.79 -25.39
C ARG A 400 18.86 14.15 -25.59
N ARG A 401 18.25 13.58 -24.56
CA ARG A 401 16.93 12.95 -24.64
C ARG A 401 15.83 13.97 -24.36
N GLN A 402 14.79 13.94 -25.18
CA GLN A 402 13.55 14.69 -24.95
C GLN A 402 12.44 13.70 -24.63
N VAL A 403 11.74 13.94 -23.53
CA VAL A 403 10.57 13.17 -23.13
C VAL A 403 9.37 14.09 -23.21
N HIS A 404 8.48 13.82 -24.17
CA HIS A 404 7.23 14.54 -24.34
C HIS A 404 6.18 13.90 -23.42
N ALA A 405 6.00 14.49 -22.24
CA ALA A 405 5.23 13.92 -21.14
C ALA A 405 3.72 14.17 -21.27
N VAL A 406 3.33 15.30 -21.89
CA VAL A 406 1.92 15.67 -22.13
C VAL A 406 1.81 16.20 -23.55
N ARG A 407 0.81 15.74 -24.31
CA ARG A 407 0.66 15.93 -25.75
C ARG A 407 -0.73 16.45 -26.08
N GLY A 408 -0.87 17.75 -26.35
CA GLY A 408 -2.13 18.36 -26.78
C GLY A 408 -3.34 18.12 -25.86
N VAL A 409 -3.12 18.02 -24.54
CA VAL A 409 -4.21 17.71 -23.59
C VAL A 409 -5.14 18.92 -23.44
N SER A 410 -6.46 18.69 -23.47
CA SER A 410 -7.47 19.73 -23.26
C SER A 410 -8.61 19.22 -22.39
N PHE A 411 -8.97 19.96 -21.35
CA PHE A 411 -10.15 19.71 -20.51
C PHE A 411 -10.40 20.91 -19.57
N ASP A 412 -11.61 20.95 -19.01
CA ASP A 412 -12.06 21.99 -18.09
C ASP A 412 -12.43 21.41 -16.71
N ILE A 413 -12.28 22.22 -15.66
CA ILE A 413 -12.80 21.95 -14.32
C ILE A 413 -13.70 23.12 -13.92
N ALA A 414 -14.99 22.84 -13.72
CA ALA A 414 -15.96 23.80 -13.22
C ALA A 414 -15.73 24.08 -11.71
N ARG A 415 -16.25 25.21 -11.23
CA ARG A 415 -16.23 25.54 -9.79
C ARG A 415 -17.00 24.48 -9.00
N GLY A 416 -16.46 24.06 -7.87
CA GLY A 416 -17.06 23.02 -7.02
C GLY A 416 -17.08 21.61 -7.63
N GLN A 417 -16.48 21.42 -8.82
CA GLN A 417 -16.44 20.11 -9.48
C GLN A 417 -15.24 19.30 -9.01
N VAL A 418 -15.45 18.00 -8.77
CA VAL A 418 -14.36 17.02 -8.66
C VAL A 418 -14.17 16.32 -10.02
N LEU A 419 -12.99 16.51 -10.60
CA LEU A 419 -12.52 15.85 -11.82
C LEU A 419 -11.45 14.81 -11.46
N GLY A 420 -11.70 13.55 -11.83
CA GLY A 420 -10.74 12.46 -11.71
C GLY A 420 -9.77 12.46 -12.89
N LEU A 421 -8.47 12.36 -12.62
CA LEU A 421 -7.44 12.18 -13.64
C LEU A 421 -6.77 10.82 -13.45
N VAL A 422 -7.02 9.89 -14.39
CA VAL A 422 -6.62 8.48 -14.27
C VAL A 422 -5.74 8.04 -15.42
N GLY A 423 -4.98 6.97 -15.21
CA GLY A 423 -4.12 6.35 -16.21
C GLY A 423 -2.92 5.68 -15.57
N GLU A 424 -2.18 4.89 -16.36
CA GLU A 424 -0.98 4.19 -15.92
C GLU A 424 0.09 5.11 -15.32
N SER A 425 1.03 4.53 -14.58
CA SER A 425 2.19 5.28 -14.10
C SER A 425 2.97 5.87 -15.28
N GLY A 426 3.41 7.12 -15.15
CA GLY A 426 4.10 7.84 -16.24
C GLY A 426 3.22 8.36 -17.38
N SER A 427 1.87 8.29 -17.28
CA SER A 427 0.97 8.82 -18.30
C SER A 427 0.87 10.35 -18.38
N GLY A 428 1.51 11.09 -17.45
CA GLY A 428 1.55 12.56 -17.43
C GLY A 428 0.67 13.24 -16.37
N LYS A 429 0.01 12.49 -15.48
CA LYS A 429 -0.93 13.01 -14.46
C LYS A 429 -0.31 14.08 -13.55
N SER A 430 0.76 13.74 -12.83
CA SER A 430 1.46 14.67 -11.92
C SER A 430 2.14 15.81 -12.67
N THR A 431 2.53 15.59 -13.93
CA THR A 431 3.02 16.65 -14.82
C THR A 431 1.94 17.70 -15.06
N ILE A 432 0.71 17.28 -15.43
CA ILE A 432 -0.43 18.18 -15.62
C ILE A 432 -0.77 18.91 -14.31
N ALA A 433 -0.84 18.19 -13.19
CA ALA A 433 -1.06 18.79 -11.87
C ALA A 433 -0.02 19.88 -11.54
N GLY A 434 1.26 19.64 -11.84
CA GLY A 434 2.33 20.62 -11.63
C GLY A 434 2.24 21.87 -12.52
N THR A 435 1.63 21.77 -13.71
CA THR A 435 1.44 22.94 -14.59
C THR A 435 0.44 23.93 -14.02
N LEU A 436 -0.60 23.46 -13.32
CA LEU A 436 -1.65 24.31 -12.73
C LEU A 436 -1.13 25.32 -11.69
N THR A 437 -0.01 25.00 -11.03
CA THR A 437 0.63 25.87 -10.01
C THR A 437 1.89 26.58 -10.54
N GLY A 438 2.22 26.37 -11.82
CA GLY A 438 3.46 26.84 -12.45
C GLY A 438 4.73 26.24 -11.82
N LEU A 439 4.64 25.03 -11.24
CA LEU A 439 5.82 24.26 -10.79
C LEU A 439 6.49 23.54 -11.95
N VAL A 440 5.70 23.15 -12.97
CA VAL A 440 6.18 22.57 -14.21
C VAL A 440 6.04 23.60 -15.34
N PRO A 441 7.11 23.89 -16.09
CA PRO A 441 7.04 24.82 -17.22
C PRO A 441 6.23 24.21 -18.37
N ILE A 442 5.37 25.03 -18.97
CA ILE A 442 4.55 24.69 -20.12
C ILE A 442 5.38 24.92 -21.39
N HIS A 443 5.39 23.94 -22.31
CA HIS A 443 6.10 24.06 -23.59
C HIS A 443 5.24 24.80 -24.63
N SER A 444 4.00 24.37 -24.80
CA SER A 444 2.98 24.99 -25.65
C SER A 444 1.58 24.71 -25.10
N GLY A 445 0.59 25.44 -25.60
CA GLY A 445 -0.79 25.41 -25.09
C GLY A 445 -1.09 26.54 -24.09
N SER A 446 -2.29 26.51 -23.53
CA SER A 446 -2.80 27.48 -22.55
C SER A 446 -3.28 26.73 -21.30
N VAL A 447 -2.96 27.29 -20.12
CA VAL A 447 -3.43 26.79 -18.83
C VAL A 447 -3.90 27.98 -18.01
N GLN A 448 -5.21 28.08 -17.81
CA GLN A 448 -5.82 29.17 -17.05
C GLN A 448 -6.38 28.64 -15.73
N VAL A 449 -6.09 29.36 -14.64
CA VAL A 449 -6.64 29.09 -13.31
C VAL A 449 -7.27 30.37 -12.78
N ASP A 450 -8.57 30.34 -12.49
CA ASP A 450 -9.38 31.50 -12.10
C ASP A 450 -9.22 32.67 -13.09
N GLY A 451 -9.21 32.35 -14.40
CA GLY A 451 -9.02 33.32 -15.50
C GLY A 451 -7.58 33.83 -15.70
N LEU A 452 -6.62 33.40 -14.87
CA LEU A 452 -5.20 33.80 -14.99
C LEU A 452 -4.41 32.77 -15.79
N GLU A 453 -3.81 33.22 -16.91
CA GLU A 453 -2.90 32.41 -17.74
C GLU A 453 -1.59 32.11 -16.99
N VAL A 454 -1.33 30.82 -16.75
CA VAL A 454 -0.17 30.31 -16.03
C VAL A 454 1.05 30.21 -16.95
N ALA A 455 0.84 29.93 -18.24
CA ALA A 455 1.93 29.86 -19.21
C ALA A 455 2.66 31.21 -19.32
N GLY A 456 3.97 31.21 -19.05
CA GLY A 456 4.79 32.42 -19.08
C GLY A 456 4.48 33.45 -17.98
N ALA A 457 3.66 33.11 -16.98
CA ALA A 457 3.32 34.02 -15.89
C ALA A 457 4.55 34.38 -15.05
N SER A 458 4.64 35.66 -14.65
CA SER A 458 5.70 36.11 -13.74
C SER A 458 5.54 35.50 -12.35
N GLY A 459 6.63 35.38 -11.60
CA GLY A 459 6.60 34.85 -10.23
C GLY A 459 5.71 35.63 -9.25
N ARG A 460 5.32 36.87 -9.56
CA ARG A 460 4.32 37.63 -8.79
C ARG A 460 2.90 37.16 -9.11
N LYS A 461 2.56 36.96 -10.39
CA LYS A 461 1.26 36.43 -10.81
C LYS A 461 1.06 34.99 -10.32
N LEU A 462 2.09 34.15 -10.44
CA LEU A 462 2.05 32.76 -9.93
C LEU A 462 1.85 32.69 -8.41
N ARG A 463 2.31 33.68 -7.64
CA ARG A 463 2.03 33.76 -6.20
C ARG A 463 0.54 33.91 -5.90
N GLY A 464 -0.20 34.64 -6.73
CA GLY A 464 -1.67 34.76 -6.62
C GLY A 464 -2.36 33.42 -6.87
N VAL A 465 -1.98 32.71 -7.94
CA VAL A 465 -2.50 31.36 -8.24
C VAL A 465 -2.22 30.40 -7.09
N ARG A 466 -1.00 30.39 -6.57
CA ARG A 466 -0.58 29.51 -5.46
C ARG A 466 -1.27 29.82 -4.14
N SER A 467 -1.71 31.06 -3.90
CA SER A 467 -2.53 31.37 -2.73
C SER A 467 -3.98 30.87 -2.83
N GLN A 468 -4.47 30.63 -4.05
CA GLN A 468 -5.82 30.14 -4.31
C GLN A 468 -5.86 28.64 -4.64
N THR A 469 -4.69 27.99 -4.70
CA THR A 469 -4.55 26.57 -5.06
C THR A 469 -3.87 25.81 -3.92
N GLY A 470 -4.57 24.83 -3.36
CA GLY A 470 -4.00 23.87 -2.41
C GLY A 470 -3.43 22.67 -3.15
N ILE A 471 -2.33 22.11 -2.66
CA ILE A 471 -1.76 20.87 -3.19
C ILE A 471 -1.50 19.85 -2.08
N VAL A 472 -2.04 18.66 -2.28
CA VAL A 472 -1.73 17.45 -1.52
C VAL A 472 -0.84 16.61 -2.42
N PHE A 473 0.43 16.46 -2.03
CA PHE A 473 1.43 15.70 -2.78
C PHE A 473 1.29 14.20 -2.52
N GLN A 474 1.72 13.39 -3.50
CA GLN A 474 1.69 11.92 -3.48
C GLN A 474 2.29 11.32 -2.19
N ASN A 475 3.46 11.79 -1.75
CA ASN A 475 4.07 11.30 -0.52
C ASN A 475 3.97 12.35 0.62
N PRO A 476 3.10 12.15 1.62
CA PRO A 476 2.97 13.08 2.73
C PRO A 476 4.26 13.23 3.55
N ALA A 477 5.05 12.17 3.71
CA ALA A 477 6.27 12.20 4.51
C ALA A 477 7.35 13.08 3.87
N SER A 478 7.54 13.00 2.55
CA SER A 478 8.47 13.88 1.84
C SER A 478 7.94 15.31 1.71
N SER A 479 6.62 15.49 1.78
CA SER A 479 6.01 16.82 1.68
C SER A 479 6.15 17.66 2.96
N LEU A 480 6.29 17.01 4.12
CA LEU A 480 6.42 17.67 5.42
C LEU A 480 7.89 17.85 5.79
N ASN A 481 8.25 18.96 6.40
CA ASN A 481 9.62 19.15 6.88
C ASN A 481 9.80 18.37 8.19
N PRO A 482 10.66 17.33 8.24
CA PRO A 482 10.79 16.47 9.42
C PRO A 482 11.35 17.20 10.65
N ARG A 483 11.95 18.39 10.46
CA ARG A 483 12.52 19.22 11.52
C ARG A 483 11.57 20.32 12.01
N ARG A 484 10.33 20.35 11.53
CA ARG A 484 9.31 21.31 11.97
C ARG A 484 8.12 20.57 12.58
N SER A 485 7.50 21.18 13.58
CA SER A 485 6.25 20.66 14.12
C SER A 485 5.13 20.70 13.08
N VAL A 486 4.11 19.87 13.32
CA VAL A 486 2.89 19.81 12.52
C VAL A 486 2.21 21.18 12.47
N GLY A 487 2.07 21.84 13.63
CA GLY A 487 1.43 23.15 13.70
C GLY A 487 2.22 24.22 12.95
N ALA A 488 3.56 24.19 13.00
CA ALA A 488 4.38 25.10 12.22
C ALA A 488 4.26 24.84 10.70
N SER A 489 4.03 23.59 10.29
CA SER A 489 3.85 23.21 8.89
C SER A 489 2.49 23.67 8.34
N ILE A 490 1.41 23.49 9.11
CA ILE A 490 0.06 23.98 8.76
C ILE A 490 -0.01 25.50 8.81
N GLY A 491 0.69 26.13 9.76
CA GLY A 491 0.69 27.58 9.95
C GLY A 491 1.56 28.35 8.94
N GLN A 492 2.45 27.68 8.21
CA GLN A 492 3.37 28.35 7.28
C GLN A 492 2.66 29.09 6.14
N PRO A 493 1.67 28.50 5.42
CA PRO A 493 0.88 29.24 4.43
C PRO A 493 0.21 30.48 5.01
N LEU A 494 -0.37 30.37 6.21
CA LEU A 494 -1.00 31.50 6.90
C LEU A 494 0.01 32.61 7.19
N GLN A 495 1.20 32.27 7.68
CA GLN A 495 2.27 33.23 7.97
C GLN A 495 2.74 33.97 6.72
N LEU A 496 2.76 33.31 5.56
CA LEU A 496 3.29 33.87 4.32
C LEU A 496 2.26 34.70 3.54
N HIS A 497 0.98 34.39 3.67
CA HIS A 497 -0.08 34.94 2.80
C HIS A 497 -1.15 35.74 3.54
N THR A 498 -1.12 35.81 4.87
CA THR A 498 -2.11 36.54 5.67
C THR A 498 -1.44 37.48 6.67
N ASN A 499 -2.21 38.45 7.18
CA ASN A 499 -1.77 39.37 8.23
C ASN A 499 -2.19 38.90 9.64
N LEU A 500 -2.52 37.62 9.80
CA LEU A 500 -2.94 37.06 11.09
C LEU A 500 -1.83 37.17 12.14
N THR A 501 -2.20 37.52 13.37
CA THR A 501 -1.29 37.47 14.52
C THR A 501 -0.88 36.03 14.87
N ASN A 502 0.18 35.85 15.67
CA ASN A 502 0.58 34.52 16.13
C ASN A 502 -0.56 33.76 16.84
N ALA A 503 -1.34 34.45 17.68
CA ALA A 503 -2.48 33.85 18.39
C ALA A 503 -3.58 33.39 17.43
N GLN A 504 -3.96 34.25 16.47
CA GLN A 504 -4.95 33.90 15.45
C GLN A 504 -4.47 32.75 14.55
N ARG A 505 -3.18 32.72 14.19
CA ARG A 505 -2.60 31.60 13.43
C ARG A 505 -2.67 30.29 14.21
N HIS A 506 -2.32 30.29 15.50
CA HIS A 506 -2.42 29.10 16.35
C HIS A 506 -3.86 28.60 16.46
N GLN A 507 -4.82 29.50 16.64
CA GLN A 507 -6.23 29.15 16.65
C GLN A 507 -6.65 28.52 15.31
N ARG A 508 -6.27 29.14 14.19
CA ARG A 508 -6.56 28.62 12.85
C ARG A 508 -5.94 27.24 12.61
N VAL A 509 -4.73 26.99 13.10
CA VAL A 509 -4.09 25.67 13.04
C VAL A 509 -4.89 24.63 13.84
N ASN A 510 -5.40 24.99 15.02
CA ASN A 510 -6.21 24.07 15.83
C ASN A 510 -7.52 23.72 15.12
N GLU A 511 -8.23 24.71 14.56
CA GLU A 511 -9.44 24.48 13.75
C GLU A 511 -9.16 23.58 12.54
N LEU A 512 -8.03 23.78 11.86
CA LEU A 512 -7.64 22.94 10.71
C LEU A 512 -7.30 21.50 11.14
N LEU A 513 -6.68 21.30 12.30
CA LEU A 513 -6.42 19.97 12.84
C LEU A 513 -7.73 19.25 13.19
N GLU A 514 -8.65 19.95 13.86
CA GLU A 514 -9.97 19.42 14.21
C GLU A 514 -10.78 19.07 12.96
N ALA A 515 -10.74 19.93 11.94
CA ALA A 515 -11.37 19.70 10.63
C ALA A 515 -10.89 18.40 9.98
N VAL A 516 -9.61 18.05 10.12
CA VAL A 516 -9.05 16.79 9.62
C VAL A 516 -9.11 15.64 10.64
N ARG A 517 -10.01 15.74 11.63
CA ARG A 517 -10.22 14.73 12.67
C ARG A 517 -8.94 14.40 13.47
N LEU A 518 -8.10 15.41 13.73
CA LEU A 518 -6.90 15.32 14.57
C LEU A 518 -7.05 16.26 15.78
N PRO A 519 -6.69 15.80 17.01
CA PRO A 519 -6.76 16.67 18.18
C PRO A 519 -5.72 17.80 18.08
N ALA A 520 -6.08 18.99 18.55
CA ALA A 520 -5.22 20.18 18.53
C ALA A 520 -3.86 19.97 19.21
N SER A 521 -3.77 19.05 20.18
CA SER A 521 -2.52 18.66 20.84
C SER A 521 -1.46 18.12 19.88
N MET A 522 -1.84 17.61 18.71
CA MET A 522 -0.91 17.17 17.67
C MET A 522 -0.12 18.31 17.03
N ALA A 523 -0.52 19.58 17.20
CA ALA A 523 0.22 20.71 16.66
C ALA A 523 1.70 20.75 17.11
N GLN A 524 2.01 20.22 18.30
CA GLN A 524 3.36 20.19 18.85
C GLN A 524 4.18 18.98 18.41
N ARG A 525 3.54 17.96 17.82
CA ARG A 525 4.23 16.76 17.35
C ARG A 525 5.03 17.00 16.07
N TYR A 526 5.98 16.12 15.83
CA TYR A 526 6.76 16.08 14.60
C TYR A 526 6.27 14.99 13.65
N PRO A 527 6.51 15.11 12.33
CA PRO A 527 6.02 14.14 11.34
C PRO A 527 6.40 12.67 11.60
N HIS A 528 7.56 12.42 12.22
CA HIS A 528 8.04 11.07 12.53
C HIS A 528 7.30 10.42 13.71
N GLU A 529 6.57 11.19 14.52
CA GLU A 529 5.78 10.71 15.67
C GLU A 529 4.33 10.38 15.29
N MET A 530 4.02 10.39 13.98
CA MET A 530 2.67 10.23 13.45
C MET A 530 2.56 8.96 12.59
N SER A 531 1.35 8.43 12.44
CA SER A 531 1.06 7.41 11.43
C SER A 531 1.00 7.99 10.02
N GLY A 532 1.06 7.15 8.98
CA GLY A 532 0.92 7.57 7.58
C GLY A 532 -0.38 8.35 7.33
N GLY A 533 -1.51 7.81 7.80
CA GLY A 533 -2.82 8.48 7.70
C GLY A 533 -2.92 9.79 8.47
N GLN A 534 -2.25 9.90 9.62
CA GLN A 534 -2.16 11.16 10.35
C GLN A 534 -1.34 12.20 9.58
N ARG A 535 -0.18 11.81 9.01
CA ARG A 535 0.62 12.69 8.14
C ARG A 535 -0.17 13.17 6.92
N GLN A 536 -0.96 12.28 6.31
CA GLN A 536 -1.80 12.64 5.17
C GLN A 536 -2.85 13.68 5.54
N ARG A 537 -3.54 13.49 6.67
CA ARG A 537 -4.52 14.46 7.18
C ARG A 537 -3.89 15.81 7.50
N VAL A 538 -2.67 15.83 8.03
CA VAL A 538 -1.88 17.07 8.19
C VAL A 538 -1.56 17.73 6.84
N ALA A 539 -1.20 16.96 5.81
CA ALA A 539 -0.96 17.49 4.47
C ALA A 539 -2.23 18.13 3.87
N ILE A 540 -3.40 17.51 4.07
CA ILE A 540 -4.71 18.06 3.70
C ILE A 540 -5.00 19.36 4.46
N ALA A 541 -4.83 19.38 5.78
CA ALA A 541 -5.01 20.57 6.61
C ALA A 541 -4.14 21.74 6.14
N ARG A 542 -2.87 21.46 5.80
CA ARG A 542 -1.95 22.46 5.24
C ARG A 542 -2.42 22.97 3.88
N ALA A 543 -2.89 22.09 2.99
CA ALA A 543 -3.38 22.48 1.67
C ALA A 543 -4.63 23.36 1.75
N LEU A 544 -5.48 23.14 2.76
CA LEU A 544 -6.71 23.89 2.99
C LEU A 544 -6.53 25.16 3.86
N ALA A 545 -5.31 25.43 4.33
CA ALA A 545 -5.06 26.51 5.27
C ALA A 545 -5.53 27.89 4.77
N LEU A 546 -5.38 28.14 3.46
CA LEU A 546 -5.78 29.38 2.78
C LEU A 546 -7.17 29.32 2.14
N GLN A 547 -7.97 28.28 2.39
CA GLN A 547 -9.29 28.08 1.77
C GLN A 547 -9.23 28.19 0.24
N PRO A 548 -8.49 27.29 -0.42
CA PRO A 548 -8.24 27.39 -1.85
C PRO A 548 -9.54 27.19 -2.64
N GLN A 549 -9.65 27.86 -3.80
CA GLN A 549 -10.72 27.60 -4.76
C GLN A 549 -10.49 26.29 -5.53
N LEU A 550 -9.22 25.89 -5.69
CA LEU A 550 -8.78 24.66 -6.35
C LEU A 550 -7.92 23.81 -5.41
N LEU A 551 -8.31 22.55 -5.20
CA LEU A 551 -7.50 21.55 -4.53
C LEU A 551 -6.95 20.53 -5.54
N ILE A 552 -5.63 20.42 -5.62
CA ILE A 552 -4.95 19.37 -6.38
C ILE A 552 -4.61 18.25 -5.41
N ALA A 553 -5.27 17.10 -5.55
CA ALA A 553 -5.01 15.92 -4.76
C ALA A 553 -4.26 14.91 -5.61
N ASP A 554 -2.92 14.95 -5.56
CA ASP A 554 -2.06 14.05 -6.35
C ASP A 554 -1.84 12.74 -5.60
N GLU A 555 -2.59 11.70 -5.94
CA GLU A 555 -2.58 10.38 -5.28
C GLU A 555 -2.70 10.46 -3.74
N PRO A 556 -3.74 11.11 -3.20
CA PRO A 556 -3.85 11.47 -1.78
C PRO A 556 -4.07 10.28 -0.84
N THR A 557 -4.26 9.08 -1.37
CA THR A 557 -4.43 7.86 -0.58
C THR A 557 -3.43 6.79 -0.94
N SER A 558 -2.43 7.12 -1.77
CA SER A 558 -1.36 6.18 -2.09
C SER A 558 -0.59 5.79 -0.82
N ALA A 559 -0.23 4.51 -0.72
CA ALA A 559 0.47 3.92 0.42
C ALA A 559 -0.25 4.03 1.78
N LEU A 560 -1.58 4.17 1.80
CA LEU A 560 -2.40 4.05 3.01
C LEU A 560 -3.15 2.72 3.02
N ASP A 561 -3.30 2.14 4.21
CA ASP A 561 -4.17 0.97 4.39
C ASP A 561 -5.60 1.27 3.97
N VAL A 562 -6.33 0.26 3.51
CA VAL A 562 -7.72 0.37 3.03
C VAL A 562 -8.65 1.07 4.04
N SER A 563 -8.51 0.76 5.35
CA SER A 563 -9.32 1.40 6.40
C SER A 563 -9.00 2.88 6.55
N VAL A 564 -7.72 3.25 6.53
CA VAL A 564 -7.26 4.64 6.63
C VAL A 564 -7.61 5.43 5.37
N GLN A 565 -7.45 4.81 4.20
CA GLN A 565 -7.84 5.36 2.91
C GLN A 565 -9.33 5.74 2.92
N ALA A 566 -10.22 4.85 3.34
CA ALA A 566 -11.66 5.13 3.41
C ALA A 566 -11.95 6.39 4.27
N VAL A 567 -11.31 6.50 5.43
CA VAL A 567 -11.44 7.68 6.32
C VAL A 567 -10.93 8.97 5.65
N VAL A 568 -9.82 8.90 4.91
CA VAL A 568 -9.27 10.07 4.22
C VAL A 568 -10.15 10.50 3.03
N LEU A 569 -10.72 9.55 2.29
CA LEU A 569 -11.64 9.85 1.18
C LEU A 569 -12.95 10.47 1.70
N GLU A 570 -13.53 9.91 2.77
CA GLU A 570 -14.71 10.46 3.43
C GLU A 570 -14.46 11.89 3.93
N LEU A 571 -13.28 12.12 4.54
CA LEU A 571 -12.85 13.44 4.97
C LEU A 571 -12.76 14.42 3.80
N LEU A 572 -12.09 14.05 2.71
CA LEU A 572 -11.95 14.91 1.52
C LEU A 572 -13.32 15.23 0.90
N ALA A 573 -14.21 14.25 0.80
CA ALA A 573 -15.56 14.44 0.28
C ALA A 573 -16.37 15.40 1.17
N SER A 574 -16.29 15.23 2.50
CA SER A 574 -16.97 16.11 3.47
C SER A 574 -16.45 17.55 3.36
N LEU A 575 -15.13 17.74 3.34
CA LEU A 575 -14.51 19.05 3.21
C LEU A 575 -14.82 19.71 1.86
N GLN A 576 -14.89 18.93 0.78
CA GLN A 576 -15.27 19.43 -0.54
C GLN A 576 -16.72 19.90 -0.56
N HIS A 577 -17.64 19.15 0.04
CA HIS A 577 -19.05 19.52 0.15
C HIS A 577 -19.24 20.79 1.01
N GLU A 578 -18.51 20.89 2.13
CA GLU A 578 -18.62 22.04 3.05
C GLU A 578 -17.95 23.31 2.52
N LEU A 579 -16.78 23.20 1.88
CA LEU A 579 -15.99 24.36 1.43
C LEU A 579 -16.23 24.73 -0.05
N GLY A 580 -16.83 23.83 -0.84
CA GLY A 580 -17.21 24.10 -2.23
C GLY A 580 -16.03 24.29 -3.21
N PHE A 581 -14.82 23.86 -2.85
CA PHE A 581 -13.67 23.96 -3.74
C PHE A 581 -13.80 23.00 -4.95
N ALA A 582 -13.25 23.40 -6.09
CA ALA A 582 -13.03 22.49 -7.21
C ALA A 582 -11.84 21.59 -6.89
N CYS A 583 -11.85 20.35 -7.37
CA CYS A 583 -10.79 19.40 -7.10
C CYS A 583 -10.32 18.67 -8.37
N LEU A 584 -9.01 18.69 -8.61
CA LEU A 584 -8.35 17.75 -9.50
C LEU A 584 -7.88 16.57 -8.65
N PHE A 585 -8.57 15.44 -8.77
CA PHE A 585 -8.28 14.22 -8.03
C PHE A 585 -7.47 13.26 -8.92
N VAL A 586 -6.18 13.14 -8.68
CA VAL A 586 -5.30 12.23 -9.43
C VAL A 586 -5.24 10.89 -8.71
N SER A 587 -5.49 9.80 -9.43
CA SER A 587 -5.40 8.45 -8.87
C SER A 587 -5.12 7.42 -9.97
N HIS A 588 -4.51 6.30 -9.61
CA HIS A 588 -4.46 5.10 -10.43
C HIS A 588 -5.57 4.09 -10.07
N ASP A 589 -6.21 4.25 -8.91
CA ASP A 589 -7.35 3.44 -8.47
C ASP A 589 -8.67 4.01 -9.03
N LEU A 590 -9.27 3.28 -9.97
CA LEU A 590 -10.53 3.63 -10.62
C LEU A 590 -11.74 3.53 -9.67
N ALA A 591 -11.72 2.64 -8.67
CA ALA A 591 -12.82 2.49 -7.73
C ALA A 591 -12.91 3.71 -6.81
N VAL A 592 -11.76 4.22 -6.37
CA VAL A 592 -11.70 5.48 -5.62
C VAL A 592 -12.23 6.65 -6.47
N VAL A 593 -11.86 6.72 -7.74
CA VAL A 593 -12.32 7.80 -8.64
C VAL A 593 -13.82 7.73 -8.90
N GLU A 594 -14.39 6.53 -9.05
CA GLU A 594 -15.85 6.36 -9.16
C GLU A 594 -16.59 6.89 -7.93
N GLN A 595 -16.01 6.75 -6.74
CA GLN A 595 -16.59 7.21 -5.49
C GLN A 595 -16.53 8.74 -5.31
N VAL A 596 -15.45 9.40 -5.74
CA VAL A 596 -15.20 10.82 -5.42
C VAL A 596 -15.42 11.79 -6.58
N ALA A 597 -15.27 11.34 -7.82
CA ALA A 597 -15.24 12.22 -8.98
C ALA A 597 -16.52 12.13 -9.83
N SER A 598 -17.05 13.29 -10.20
CA SER A 598 -18.24 13.40 -11.07
C SER A 598 -17.93 13.23 -12.57
N GLN A 599 -16.71 13.60 -12.96
CA GLN A 599 -16.16 13.42 -14.31
C GLN A 599 -14.80 12.76 -14.18
N VAL A 600 -14.39 12.06 -15.23
CA VAL A 600 -13.07 11.43 -15.33
C VAL A 600 -12.44 11.75 -16.67
N VAL A 601 -11.12 11.94 -16.65
CA VAL A 601 -10.24 12.04 -17.83
C VAL A 601 -9.24 10.90 -17.74
N VAL A 602 -9.23 10.05 -18.77
CA VAL A 602 -8.34 8.90 -18.90
C VAL A 602 -7.15 9.30 -19.76
N LEU A 603 -5.95 9.18 -19.20
CA LEU A 603 -4.69 9.48 -19.86
C LEU A 603 -3.93 8.21 -20.24
N ARG A 604 -3.35 8.25 -21.43
CA ARG A 604 -2.39 7.25 -21.93
C ARG A 604 -1.26 7.96 -22.67
N GLN A 605 -0.01 7.69 -22.29
CA GLN A 605 1.19 8.22 -22.97
C GLN A 605 1.15 9.76 -23.21
N GLY A 606 0.62 10.51 -22.24
CA GLY A 606 0.52 11.96 -22.32
C GLY A 606 -0.68 12.50 -23.11
N GLN A 607 -1.59 11.65 -23.59
CA GLN A 607 -2.79 12.05 -24.34
C GLN A 607 -4.07 11.68 -23.59
N VAL A 608 -5.13 12.48 -23.77
CA VAL A 608 -6.49 12.12 -23.36
C VAL A 608 -7.04 11.12 -24.36
N VAL A 609 -7.38 9.93 -23.89
CA VAL A 609 -7.98 8.88 -24.72
C VAL A 609 -9.49 8.81 -24.53
N GLU A 610 -9.98 9.12 -23.33
CA GLU A 610 -11.41 9.13 -23.03
C GLU A 610 -11.71 10.13 -21.92
N ALA A 611 -12.83 10.84 -22.01
CA ALA A 611 -13.27 11.79 -20.99
C ALA A 611 -14.80 11.86 -20.92
N GLY A 612 -15.34 12.06 -19.73
CA GLY A 612 -16.78 12.24 -19.55
C GLY A 612 -17.25 11.90 -18.14
N LYS A 613 -18.58 11.75 -17.99
CA LYS A 613 -19.20 11.35 -16.72
C LYS A 613 -18.56 10.05 -16.24
N THR A 614 -18.09 10.03 -15.00
CA THR A 614 -17.38 8.89 -14.42
C THR A 614 -18.18 7.60 -14.55
N THR A 615 -19.48 7.66 -14.24
CA THR A 615 -20.38 6.51 -14.37
C THR A 615 -20.47 5.95 -15.79
N LYS A 616 -20.41 6.80 -16.82
CA LYS A 616 -20.46 6.36 -18.23
C LYS A 616 -19.13 5.75 -18.66
N VAL A 617 -18.02 6.45 -18.39
CA VAL A 617 -16.68 6.04 -18.82
C VAL A 617 -16.26 4.73 -18.14
N LEU A 618 -16.61 4.51 -16.87
CA LEU A 618 -16.20 3.30 -16.14
C LEU A 618 -17.14 2.10 -16.36
N SER A 619 -18.44 2.32 -16.64
CA SER A 619 -19.40 1.23 -16.89
C SER A 619 -19.43 0.74 -18.33
N ALA A 620 -19.25 1.64 -19.30
CA ALA A 620 -19.27 1.34 -20.72
C ALA A 620 -18.17 2.12 -21.45
N PRO A 621 -16.88 1.83 -21.15
CA PRO A 621 -15.76 2.49 -21.81
C PRO A 621 -15.77 2.24 -23.31
N SER A 622 -15.58 3.30 -24.08
CA SER A 622 -15.53 3.25 -25.54
C SER A 622 -14.12 2.99 -26.06
N ASP A 623 -13.09 3.46 -25.35
CA ASP A 623 -11.70 3.26 -25.76
C ASP A 623 -11.16 1.89 -25.29
N PRO A 624 -10.44 1.13 -26.15
CA PRO A 624 -9.86 -0.17 -25.78
C PRO A 624 -8.91 -0.12 -24.58
N TYR A 625 -8.18 0.98 -24.39
CA TYR A 625 -7.30 1.14 -23.22
C TYR A 625 -8.12 1.34 -21.95
N THR A 626 -9.18 2.14 -21.97
CA THR A 626 -10.07 2.28 -20.81
C THR A 626 -10.74 0.94 -20.47
N GLN A 627 -11.15 0.16 -21.47
CA GLN A 627 -11.66 -1.20 -21.27
C GLN A 627 -10.63 -2.09 -20.58
N ALA A 628 -9.37 -2.06 -21.00
CA ALA A 628 -8.29 -2.82 -20.39
C ALA A 628 -8.02 -2.40 -18.94
N LEU A 629 -7.99 -1.09 -18.66
CA LEU A 629 -7.83 -0.56 -17.31
C LEU A 629 -8.94 -1.03 -16.37
N VAL A 630 -10.21 -0.89 -16.78
CA VAL A 630 -11.38 -1.31 -16.00
C VAL A 630 -11.36 -2.83 -15.77
N ALA A 631 -10.97 -3.61 -16.79
CA ALA A 631 -10.84 -5.06 -16.67
C ALA A 631 -9.72 -5.51 -15.71
N ALA A 632 -8.67 -4.70 -15.52
CA ALA A 632 -7.54 -4.99 -14.65
C ALA A 632 -7.83 -4.74 -13.17
N VAL A 633 -8.82 -3.90 -12.82
CA VAL A 633 -9.11 -3.58 -11.41
C VAL A 633 -9.63 -4.82 -10.66
N PRO A 634 -9.04 -5.20 -9.51
CA PRO A 634 -9.55 -6.29 -8.69
C PRO A 634 -10.93 -5.97 -8.11
N VAL A 635 -11.82 -6.97 -8.06
CA VAL A 635 -13.10 -6.88 -7.37
C VAL A 635 -13.03 -7.71 -6.09
N PRO A 636 -13.49 -7.18 -4.94
CA PRO A 636 -13.45 -7.88 -3.65
C PRO A 636 -14.56 -8.95 -3.53
N ASP A 637 -14.62 -9.83 -4.52
CA ASP A 637 -15.46 -11.03 -4.57
C ASP A 637 -14.66 -12.11 -5.33
N PRO A 638 -14.19 -13.17 -4.64
CA PRO A 638 -13.35 -14.20 -5.26
C PRO A 638 -14.01 -14.93 -6.43
N ILE A 639 -15.34 -15.08 -6.43
CA ILE A 639 -16.10 -15.80 -7.46
C ILE A 639 -16.21 -14.94 -8.71
N ILE A 640 -16.67 -13.70 -8.56
CA ILE A 640 -16.77 -12.74 -9.67
C ILE A 640 -15.39 -12.49 -10.26
N GLN A 641 -14.38 -12.32 -9.41
CA GLN A 641 -13.02 -12.05 -9.85
C GLN A 641 -12.45 -13.22 -10.67
N ALA A 642 -12.68 -14.48 -10.25
CA ALA A 642 -12.28 -15.65 -11.04
C ALA A 642 -12.90 -15.68 -12.45
N GLN A 643 -14.18 -15.32 -12.58
CA GLN A 643 -14.84 -15.23 -13.89
C GLN A 643 -14.26 -14.12 -14.76
N ARG A 644 -13.99 -12.95 -14.18
CA ARG A 644 -13.39 -11.81 -14.89
C ARG A 644 -11.98 -12.14 -15.40
N ARG A 645 -11.18 -12.82 -14.57
CA ARG A 645 -9.86 -13.33 -14.99
C ARG A 645 -9.96 -14.25 -16.19
N ALA A 646 -10.87 -15.23 -16.17
CA ALA A 646 -11.05 -16.16 -17.28
C ALA A 646 -11.44 -15.44 -18.58
N LYS A 647 -12.33 -14.43 -18.50
CA LYS A 647 -12.69 -13.58 -19.64
C LYS A 647 -11.48 -12.79 -20.16
N ARG A 648 -10.72 -12.16 -19.26
CA ARG A 648 -9.50 -11.39 -19.61
C ARG A 648 -8.46 -12.27 -20.30
N ALA A 649 -8.18 -13.45 -19.75
CA ALA A 649 -7.23 -14.40 -20.34
C ALA A 649 -7.68 -14.88 -21.72
N THR A 650 -8.99 -15.05 -21.93
CA THR A 650 -9.54 -15.40 -23.24
C THR A 650 -9.39 -14.26 -24.25
N ALA A 651 -9.66 -13.02 -23.83
CA ALA A 651 -9.49 -11.83 -24.68
C ALA A 651 -8.02 -11.60 -25.08
N LEU A 652 -7.08 -11.76 -24.13
CA LEU A 652 -5.64 -11.65 -24.39
C LEU A 652 -5.10 -12.73 -25.33
N ARG A 653 -5.71 -13.92 -25.37
CA ARG A 653 -5.35 -14.98 -26.32
C ARG A 653 -5.93 -14.76 -27.72
N ALA A 654 -6.97 -13.95 -27.83
CA ALA A 654 -7.65 -13.67 -29.09
C ALA A 654 -7.10 -12.43 -29.82
N ALA A 655 -6.47 -11.51 -29.07
CA ALA A 655 -5.68 -10.39 -29.57
C ALA A 655 -4.26 -10.87 -29.94
#